data_AF-A0AA37HCM6-F1
#
_entry.id   AF-A0AA37HCM6-F1
#
_cell.length_a   1.000
_cell.length_b   1.000
_cell.length_c   1.000
_cell.angle_alpha   90.00
_cell.angle_beta   90.00
_cell.angle_gamma   90.00
#
_symmetry.space_group_name_H-M   'P 1'
#
loop_
_entity.id
_entity.type
_entity.pdbx_description
1 polymer ?
#
loop_
_entity_poly.entity_id
_entity_poly.type
_entity_poly.pdbx_seq_one_letter_code
_entity_poly.pdbx_strand_id
1 'polypeptide(L)'
;MIADEIIKQWSLALQTENESDNNKIYDYINSNSESEDFWHVPLRITYFIHKCNDFASLLRVSERFMSYPDFWDHCIKDLSYNVSIYCNSPGKAVPHLDAARRAGKLSGEMMLFSAVQHARVGEMDPAFDLITETSSRFPEMAAETQIHSQFINLLSRFGYDEAIRMLAEIKRRFSNASIVDVEKEIIRALDTGTPYLLLRLGDGEGSCTIVSDEDENEYRDYYRANRKEFTEIWFKNPSIVDDHEFLGAIKAFNDAIPAADCLGGIYAEAIDHEYGIGSRRGIAWVVNTMRKALALSTHDPAWAARTSVHSLVLHYDLVLSGTLARVLRGRAKIGLISCHDDLPEALQRTYGIGEVEHFKVPGEQSHRATLGDRSVEGAHWPHRFRELCAELDRPIDRRGQLFLVAAGILGKIYAHKLKQSGAVVIDIGAVADLWMGKITRTFPDLPPDLALKPKFAPINLIDVGGLGGIGAEWQPYLDRIRPVIFEPNPPEAAAIRERMGSVRGALIVERALSNRREQRTLNVAKSLGCTSLLTPNSSLLWRYSIEPAFRITHTVQVDCVRYDSLVGRGEVPLPDAIKIDVQGFEYEVLEGFGDTLFNCLGIKLEAHLYPIYEGQKLLHDLVRLLNRFGLALRKIIPVDHFDGDIVEVDAWFTCDAARSAALDSERAAKLAFIETVWELPAHRRIFGADQFA
;
A
#
# COMPACT_ATOMS: atom_id res chain seq x y z
N MET A 1 28.28 -5.73 -23.63
CA MET A 1 28.01 -5.86 -22.18
C MET A 1 28.18 -7.30 -21.75
N ILE A 2 28.79 -7.53 -20.58
CA ILE A 2 28.86 -8.86 -19.94
C ILE A 2 27.45 -9.33 -19.54
N ALA A 3 27.12 -10.61 -19.77
CA ALA A 3 25.83 -11.20 -19.45
C ALA A 3 25.57 -11.32 -17.93
N ASP A 4 24.30 -11.18 -17.49
CA ASP A 4 23.94 -11.21 -16.07
C ASP A 4 24.20 -12.57 -15.41
N GLU A 5 24.17 -13.68 -16.16
CA GLU A 5 24.54 -15.01 -15.69
C GLU A 5 25.99 -15.05 -15.18
N ILE A 6 26.90 -14.36 -15.88
CA ILE A 6 28.33 -14.29 -15.54
C ILE A 6 28.51 -13.41 -14.30
N ILE A 7 27.84 -12.25 -14.25
CA ILE A 7 27.85 -11.38 -13.06
C ILE A 7 27.33 -12.14 -11.83
N LYS A 8 26.25 -12.90 -11.98
CA LYS A 8 25.65 -13.68 -10.89
C LYS A 8 26.55 -14.84 -10.43
N GLN A 9 27.30 -15.46 -11.35
CA GLN A 9 28.33 -16.44 -11.00
C GLN A 9 29.48 -15.77 -10.22
N TRP A 10 29.95 -14.61 -10.64
CA TRP A 10 30.98 -13.85 -9.93
C TRP A 10 30.51 -13.36 -8.55
N SER A 11 29.27 -12.87 -8.42
CA SER A 11 28.73 -12.46 -7.11
C SER A 11 28.67 -13.64 -6.14
N LEU A 12 28.18 -14.80 -6.58
CA LEU A 12 28.12 -16.02 -5.76
C LEU A 12 29.52 -16.51 -5.35
N ALA A 13 30.51 -16.43 -6.25
CA ALA A 13 31.90 -16.78 -5.94
C ALA A 13 32.50 -15.83 -4.89
N LEU A 14 32.35 -14.50 -5.07
CA LEU A 14 32.88 -13.47 -4.18
C LEU A 14 32.26 -13.46 -2.77
N GLN A 15 31.08 -14.07 -2.61
CA GLN A 15 30.50 -14.34 -1.30
C GLN A 15 31.24 -15.43 -0.51
N THR A 16 32.08 -16.26 -1.16
CA THR A 16 32.88 -17.28 -0.48
C THR A 16 34.17 -16.70 0.12
N GLU A 17 34.75 -17.41 1.10
CA GLU A 17 36.05 -17.09 1.70
C GLU A 17 37.26 -17.60 0.88
N ASN A 18 37.05 -18.07 -0.36
CA ASN A 18 38.12 -18.58 -1.22
C ASN A 18 38.92 -17.44 -1.87
N GLU A 19 39.92 -16.92 -1.16
CA GLU A 19 40.79 -15.84 -1.63
C GLU A 19 41.44 -16.12 -3.00
N SER A 20 41.78 -17.37 -3.31
CA SER A 20 42.47 -17.70 -4.58
C SER A 20 41.57 -17.49 -5.79
N ASP A 21 40.31 -17.92 -5.72
CA ASP A 21 39.35 -17.73 -6.82
C ASP A 21 38.75 -16.31 -6.83
N ASN A 22 38.56 -15.71 -5.65
CA ASN A 22 38.14 -14.31 -5.52
C ASN A 22 39.15 -13.35 -6.18
N ASN A 23 40.46 -13.53 -5.93
CA ASN A 23 41.49 -12.68 -6.54
C ASN A 23 41.50 -12.81 -8.07
N LYS A 24 41.34 -14.02 -8.64
CA LYS A 24 41.23 -14.19 -10.12
C LYS A 24 40.08 -13.38 -10.71
N ILE A 25 38.94 -13.29 -10.01
CA ILE A 25 37.77 -12.51 -10.44
C ILE A 25 38.08 -11.00 -10.36
N TYR A 26 38.63 -10.53 -9.25
CA TYR A 26 39.02 -9.12 -9.10
C TYR A 26 40.09 -8.69 -10.11
N ASP A 27 41.14 -9.49 -10.27
CA ASP A 27 42.26 -9.20 -11.17
C ASP A 27 41.80 -9.21 -12.64
N TYR A 28 40.89 -10.12 -13.02
CA TYR A 28 40.28 -10.12 -14.35
C TYR A 28 39.42 -8.88 -14.60
N ILE A 29 38.59 -8.49 -13.64
CA ILE A 29 37.73 -7.29 -13.75
C ILE A 29 38.61 -6.03 -13.84
N ASN A 30 39.62 -5.89 -12.98
CA ASN A 30 40.52 -4.73 -13.02
C ASN A 30 41.40 -4.68 -14.27
N SER A 31 41.85 -5.82 -14.79
CA SER A 31 42.64 -5.87 -16.03
C SER A 31 41.84 -5.49 -17.30
N ASN A 32 40.53 -5.27 -17.17
CA ASN A 32 39.66 -4.82 -18.26
C ASN A 32 38.97 -3.48 -17.92
N SER A 33 39.41 -2.76 -16.88
CA SER A 33 38.77 -1.54 -16.38
C SER A 33 38.67 -0.39 -17.41
N GLU A 34 39.58 -0.33 -18.38
CA GLU A 34 39.52 0.63 -19.50
C GLU A 34 38.33 0.39 -20.46
N SER A 35 37.65 -0.75 -20.37
CA SER A 35 36.53 -1.11 -21.25
C SER A 35 35.17 -0.66 -20.70
N GLU A 36 34.36 0.00 -21.54
CA GLU A 36 32.99 0.43 -21.21
C GLU A 36 32.11 -0.73 -20.69
N ASP A 37 32.36 -1.94 -21.17
CA ASP A 37 31.67 -3.17 -20.77
C ASP A 37 31.92 -3.59 -19.31
N PHE A 38 32.99 -3.06 -18.70
CA PHE A 38 33.44 -3.38 -17.35
C PHE A 38 33.21 -2.25 -16.34
N TRP A 39 33.06 -0.99 -16.77
CA TRP A 39 32.92 0.20 -15.89
C TRP A 39 31.91 0.05 -14.76
N HIS A 40 30.78 -0.62 -15.00
CA HIS A 40 29.71 -0.82 -14.01
C HIS A 40 29.61 -2.26 -13.45
N VAL A 41 30.57 -3.14 -13.77
CA VAL A 41 30.62 -4.52 -13.23
C VAL A 41 30.66 -4.56 -11.69
N PRO A 42 31.43 -3.71 -10.98
CA PRO A 42 31.38 -3.64 -9.52
C PRO A 42 29.98 -3.39 -8.95
N LEU A 43 29.19 -2.53 -9.60
CA LEU A 43 27.82 -2.22 -9.19
C LEU A 43 26.87 -3.38 -9.45
N ARG A 44 26.99 -4.03 -10.60
CA ARG A 44 26.16 -5.21 -10.96
C ARG A 44 26.45 -6.40 -10.04
N ILE A 45 27.71 -6.63 -9.67
CA ILE A 45 28.10 -7.64 -8.67
C ILE A 45 27.50 -7.32 -7.30
N THR A 46 27.74 -6.11 -6.79
CA THR A 46 27.29 -5.72 -5.43
C THR A 46 25.77 -5.66 -5.32
N TYR A 47 25.05 -5.34 -6.39
CA TYR A 47 23.58 -5.46 -6.48
C TYR A 47 23.07 -6.89 -6.22
N PHE A 48 23.70 -7.92 -6.81
CA PHE A 48 23.31 -9.30 -6.56
C PHE A 48 23.63 -9.74 -5.12
N ILE A 49 24.76 -9.32 -4.56
CA ILE A 49 25.13 -9.61 -3.16
C ILE A 49 24.15 -8.95 -2.18
N HIS A 50 23.78 -7.69 -2.42
CA HIS A 50 22.75 -6.97 -1.65
C HIS A 50 21.42 -7.73 -1.70
N LYS A 51 20.99 -8.21 -2.87
CA LYS A 51 19.76 -9.02 -3.01
C LYS A 51 19.78 -10.34 -2.23
N CYS A 52 20.95 -10.86 -1.84
CA CYS A 52 21.09 -12.00 -0.94
C CYS A 52 21.03 -11.63 0.56
N ASN A 53 20.91 -10.33 0.91
CA ASN A 53 21.06 -9.78 2.26
C ASN A 53 22.42 -10.09 2.94
N ASP A 54 23.45 -10.36 2.14
CA ASP A 54 24.80 -10.66 2.64
C ASP A 54 25.61 -9.37 2.79
N PHE A 55 25.32 -8.63 3.86
CA PHE A 55 26.00 -7.37 4.17
C PHE A 55 27.50 -7.54 4.49
N ALA A 56 27.93 -8.72 4.94
CA ALA A 56 29.34 -9.01 5.23
C ALA A 56 30.16 -9.12 3.93
N SER A 57 29.63 -9.83 2.92
CA SER A 57 30.24 -9.84 1.59
C SER A 57 30.04 -8.52 0.85
N LEU A 58 28.89 -7.86 0.98
CA LEU A 58 28.64 -6.56 0.37
C LEU A 58 29.68 -5.52 0.82
N LEU A 59 30.01 -5.52 2.12
CA LEU A 59 31.07 -4.69 2.69
C LEU A 59 32.44 -5.03 2.09
N ARG A 60 32.90 -6.28 2.22
CA ARG A 60 34.19 -6.78 1.71
C ARG A 60 34.38 -6.48 0.22
N VAL A 61 33.37 -6.76 -0.59
CA VAL A 61 33.44 -6.64 -2.05
C VAL A 61 33.38 -5.17 -2.49
N SER A 62 32.54 -4.34 -1.85
CA SER A 62 32.49 -2.90 -2.16
C SER A 62 33.79 -2.20 -1.76
N GLU A 63 34.31 -2.48 -0.56
CA GLU A 63 35.59 -1.97 -0.05
C GLU A 63 36.76 -2.38 -0.97
N ARG A 64 36.78 -3.63 -1.44
CA ARG A 64 37.78 -4.10 -2.41
C ARG A 64 37.67 -3.36 -3.75
N PHE A 65 36.47 -3.18 -4.30
CA PHE A 65 36.33 -2.40 -5.54
C PHE A 65 36.66 -0.91 -5.36
N MET A 66 36.41 -0.33 -4.18
CA MET A 66 36.84 1.04 -3.85
C MET A 66 38.38 1.18 -3.74
N SER A 67 39.12 0.08 -3.59
CA SER A 67 40.59 0.10 -3.60
C SER A 67 41.21 0.28 -4.99
N TYR A 68 40.41 0.18 -6.05
CA TYR A 68 40.84 0.28 -7.44
C TYR A 68 40.48 1.66 -8.04
N PRO A 69 41.47 2.53 -8.35
CA PRO A 69 41.20 3.88 -8.86
C PRO A 69 40.46 3.93 -10.20
N ASP A 70 40.64 2.90 -11.02
CA ASP A 70 40.12 2.83 -12.39
C ASP A 70 38.57 2.81 -12.44
N PHE A 71 37.92 2.38 -11.36
CA PHE A 71 36.46 2.40 -11.24
C PHE A 71 35.90 3.66 -10.57
N TRP A 72 36.74 4.60 -10.10
CA TRP A 72 36.26 5.72 -9.28
C TRP A 72 35.28 6.64 -10.03
N ASP A 73 35.52 6.98 -11.30
CA ASP A 73 34.62 7.84 -12.09
C ASP A 73 33.22 7.22 -12.31
N HIS A 74 33.11 5.88 -12.24
CA HIS A 74 31.90 5.13 -12.59
C HIS A 74 31.19 4.46 -11.41
N CYS A 75 31.88 4.26 -10.28
CA CYS A 75 31.40 3.44 -9.16
C CYS A 75 31.58 4.05 -7.76
N ILE A 76 32.38 5.10 -7.55
CA ILE A 76 32.74 5.53 -6.17
C ILE A 76 31.53 5.97 -5.34
N LYS A 77 30.50 6.56 -5.98
CA LYS A 77 29.26 7.00 -5.35
C LYS A 77 28.51 5.81 -4.73
N ASP A 78 28.12 4.84 -5.55
CA ASP A 78 27.30 3.71 -5.14
C ASP A 78 28.08 2.71 -4.26
N LEU A 79 29.37 2.48 -4.51
CA LEU A 79 30.18 1.62 -3.64
C LEU A 79 30.40 2.25 -2.26
N SER A 80 30.67 3.55 -2.18
CA SER A 80 30.79 4.22 -0.88
C SER A 80 29.45 4.37 -0.16
N TYR A 81 28.34 4.39 -0.90
CA TYR A 81 27.00 4.25 -0.32
C TYR A 81 26.78 2.84 0.25
N ASN A 82 27.17 1.77 -0.46
CA ASN A 82 27.13 0.40 0.09
C ASN A 82 27.91 0.29 1.40
N VAL A 83 29.16 0.75 1.43
CA VAL A 83 30.02 0.67 2.62
C VAL A 83 29.51 1.54 3.76
N SER A 84 29.19 2.81 3.51
CA SER A 84 28.82 3.78 4.55
C SER A 84 27.41 3.62 5.08
N ILE A 85 26.45 3.23 4.22
CA ILE A 85 25.01 3.26 4.51
C ILE A 85 24.49 1.84 4.73
N TYR A 86 24.44 1.00 3.70
CA TYR A 86 23.87 -0.35 3.81
C TYR A 86 24.67 -1.25 4.76
N CYS A 87 25.99 -1.09 4.82
CA CYS A 87 26.87 -1.82 5.73
C CYS A 87 27.28 -1.00 6.97
N ASN A 88 26.69 0.18 7.19
CA ASN A 88 26.95 1.10 8.33
C ASN A 88 28.43 1.20 8.74
N SER A 89 29.34 1.30 7.76
CA SER A 89 30.80 1.25 7.97
C SER A 89 31.53 2.48 7.41
N PRO A 90 31.15 3.74 7.77
CA PRO A 90 31.72 4.94 7.17
C PRO A 90 33.25 5.03 7.29
N GLY A 91 33.83 4.56 8.40
CA GLY A 91 35.29 4.53 8.61
C GLY A 91 36.06 3.62 7.64
N LYS A 92 35.39 2.68 6.95
CA LYS A 92 35.97 1.92 5.83
C LYS A 92 35.85 2.67 4.50
N ALA A 93 34.86 3.53 4.31
CA ALA A 93 34.72 4.33 3.10
C ALA A 93 35.65 5.55 3.08
N VAL A 94 35.85 6.20 4.23
CA VAL A 94 36.63 7.44 4.39
C VAL A 94 38.01 7.39 3.71
N PRO A 95 38.89 6.38 3.95
CA PRO A 95 40.22 6.35 3.32
C PRO A 95 40.20 6.32 1.79
N HIS A 96 39.19 5.69 1.19
CA HIS A 96 39.02 5.59 -0.26
C HIS A 96 38.41 6.87 -0.85
N LEU A 97 37.41 7.45 -0.20
CA LEU A 97 36.83 8.75 -0.58
C LEU A 97 37.93 9.84 -0.57
N ASP A 98 38.76 9.84 0.47
CA ASP A 98 39.84 10.80 0.64
C ASP A 98 41.00 10.57 -0.37
N ALA A 99 41.25 9.33 -0.78
CA ALA A 99 42.14 9.01 -1.90
C ALA A 99 41.57 9.48 -3.25
N ALA A 100 40.28 9.24 -3.52
CA ALA A 100 39.59 9.71 -4.72
C ALA A 100 39.54 11.26 -4.79
N ARG A 101 39.36 11.94 -3.65
CA ARG A 101 39.45 13.39 -3.53
C ARG A 101 40.82 13.91 -3.98
N ARG A 102 41.91 13.33 -3.44
CA ARG A 102 43.29 13.68 -3.83
C ARG A 102 43.58 13.44 -5.30
N ALA A 103 42.97 12.43 -5.91
CA ALA A 103 43.04 12.16 -7.35
C ALA A 103 42.14 13.07 -8.21
N GLY A 104 41.36 13.97 -7.60
CA GLY A 104 40.42 14.86 -8.31
C GLY A 104 39.12 14.18 -8.77
N LYS A 105 38.85 12.95 -8.31
CA LYS A 105 37.80 12.04 -8.82
C LYS A 105 36.43 12.17 -8.13
N LEU A 106 36.30 13.01 -7.10
CA LEU A 106 35.01 13.32 -6.48
C LEU A 106 34.38 14.57 -7.09
N SER A 107 33.08 14.50 -7.39
CA SER A 107 32.22 15.67 -7.60
C SER A 107 31.96 16.41 -6.28
N GLY A 108 31.48 17.66 -6.34
CA GLY A 108 31.12 18.41 -5.14
C GLY A 108 30.05 17.72 -4.27
N GLU A 109 29.08 17.04 -4.87
CA GLU A 109 28.14 16.15 -4.13
C GLU A 109 28.88 15.09 -3.32
N MET A 110 29.88 14.44 -3.92
CA MET A 110 30.63 13.37 -3.26
C MET A 110 31.61 13.90 -2.21
N MET A 111 32.12 15.12 -2.36
CA MET A 111 32.88 15.78 -1.30
C MET A 111 32.01 16.11 -0.09
N LEU A 112 30.77 16.57 -0.29
CA LEU A 112 29.81 16.79 0.79
C LEU A 112 29.35 15.47 1.44
N PHE A 113 29.10 14.43 0.65
CA PHE A 113 28.85 13.07 1.18
C PHE A 113 30.05 12.58 2.03
N SER A 114 31.28 12.81 1.58
CA SER A 114 32.49 12.48 2.32
C SER A 114 32.58 13.26 3.63
N ALA A 115 32.27 14.56 3.63
CA ALA A 115 32.27 15.38 4.85
C ALA A 115 31.33 14.81 5.93
N VAL A 116 30.15 14.35 5.51
CA VAL A 116 29.23 13.63 6.42
C VAL A 116 29.85 12.33 6.94
N GLN A 117 30.57 11.55 6.12
CA GLN A 117 31.20 10.32 6.60
C GLN A 117 32.34 10.56 7.59
N HIS A 118 33.15 11.61 7.40
CA HIS A 118 34.16 12.04 8.38
C HIS A 118 33.49 12.47 9.70
N ALA A 119 32.46 13.32 9.66
CA ALA A 119 31.75 13.74 10.86
C ALA A 119 31.09 12.56 11.61
N ARG A 120 30.60 11.53 10.89
CA ARG A 120 30.07 10.29 11.49
C ARG A 120 31.12 9.45 12.23
N VAL A 121 32.40 9.53 11.87
CA VAL A 121 33.50 8.87 12.60
C VAL A 121 34.17 9.78 13.63
N GLY A 122 33.63 10.99 13.86
CA GLY A 122 34.15 11.97 14.81
C GLY A 122 35.21 12.92 14.24
N GLU A 123 35.57 12.78 12.97
CA GLU A 123 36.57 13.61 12.28
C GLU A 123 35.96 14.94 11.81
N MET A 124 35.72 15.85 12.76
CA MET A 124 35.04 17.12 12.51
C MET A 124 35.89 18.11 11.68
N ASP A 125 37.19 18.22 11.95
CA ASP A 125 38.05 19.16 11.21
C ASP A 125 38.18 18.79 9.71
N PRO A 126 38.46 17.52 9.33
CA PRO A 126 38.40 17.09 7.93
C PRO A 126 37.04 17.31 7.26
N ALA A 127 35.94 17.20 8.01
CA ALA A 127 34.60 17.46 7.49
C ALA A 127 34.36 18.94 7.15
N PHE A 128 34.83 19.87 7.99
CA PHE A 128 34.76 21.31 7.69
C PHE A 128 35.77 21.74 6.60
N ASP A 129 36.96 21.13 6.55
CA ASP A 129 37.91 21.32 5.45
C ASP A 129 37.29 20.89 4.11
N LEU A 130 36.61 19.74 4.06
CA LEU A 130 35.91 19.26 2.87
C LEU A 130 34.80 20.20 2.39
N ILE A 131 33.99 20.76 3.30
CA ILE A 131 32.96 21.74 2.97
C ILE A 131 33.60 23.02 2.41
N THR A 132 34.70 23.48 3.01
CA THR A 132 35.44 24.67 2.58
C THR A 132 36.09 24.46 1.22
N GLU A 133 36.71 23.30 0.99
CA GLU A 133 37.30 22.92 -0.30
C GLU A 133 36.21 22.81 -1.38
N THR A 134 35.06 22.21 -1.06
CA THR A 134 33.91 22.12 -1.98
C THR A 134 33.41 23.51 -2.36
N SER A 135 33.22 24.41 -1.39
CA SER A 135 32.71 25.76 -1.64
C SER A 135 33.67 26.66 -2.42
N SER A 136 34.96 26.31 -2.45
CA SER A 136 36.00 26.94 -3.25
C SER A 136 36.09 26.36 -4.67
N ARG A 137 35.98 25.04 -4.81
CA ARG A 137 36.08 24.30 -6.08
C ARG A 137 34.79 24.33 -6.93
N PHE A 138 33.64 24.42 -6.28
CA PHE A 138 32.30 24.34 -6.89
C PHE A 138 31.42 25.52 -6.39
N PRO A 139 31.68 26.77 -6.80
CA PRO A 139 30.98 27.95 -6.29
C PRO A 139 29.45 27.92 -6.50
N GLU A 140 28.98 27.19 -7.51
CA GLU A 140 27.57 26.93 -7.78
C GLU A 140 26.87 26.14 -6.65
N MET A 141 27.63 25.40 -5.83
CA MET A 141 27.14 24.64 -4.69
C MET A 141 27.10 25.44 -3.38
N ALA A 142 27.39 26.74 -3.38
CA ALA A 142 27.55 27.55 -2.16
C ALA A 142 26.33 27.53 -1.19
N ALA A 143 25.11 27.29 -1.70
CA ALA A 143 23.93 27.10 -0.85
C ALA A 143 23.93 25.73 -0.14
N GLU A 144 24.36 24.67 -0.83
CA GLU A 144 24.38 23.30 -0.31
C GLU A 144 25.58 23.09 0.64
N THR A 145 26.71 23.76 0.40
CA THR A 145 27.86 23.78 1.32
C THR A 145 27.50 24.47 2.64
N GLN A 146 26.74 25.58 2.59
CA GLN A 146 26.21 26.26 3.78
C GLN A 146 25.23 25.37 4.58
N ILE A 147 24.33 24.66 3.89
CA ILE A 147 23.41 23.67 4.50
C ILE A 147 24.21 22.55 5.20
N HIS A 148 25.25 22.02 4.56
CA HIS A 148 26.11 21.00 5.16
C HIS A 148 26.94 21.54 6.33
N SER A 149 27.40 22.79 6.29
CA SER A 149 28.11 23.43 7.40
C SER A 149 27.23 23.54 8.66
N GLN A 150 25.99 24.00 8.50
CA GLN A 150 25.01 24.04 9.59
C GLN A 150 24.64 22.62 10.08
N PHE A 151 24.50 21.63 9.20
CA PHE A 151 24.26 20.24 9.59
C PHE A 151 25.42 19.66 10.42
N ILE A 152 26.67 19.85 10.01
CA ILE A 152 27.82 19.31 10.74
C ILE A 152 28.07 20.08 12.06
N ASN A 153 27.75 21.38 12.13
CA ASN A 153 27.67 22.13 13.39
C ASN A 153 26.51 21.69 14.32
N LEU A 154 25.46 21.05 13.80
CA LEU A 154 24.46 20.37 14.65
C LEU A 154 25.03 19.03 15.14
N LEU A 155 25.59 18.23 14.23
CA LEU A 155 26.11 16.89 14.50
C LEU A 155 27.31 16.87 15.47
N SER A 156 28.15 17.91 15.46
CA SER A 156 29.28 18.04 16.40
C SER A 156 28.84 18.32 17.84
N ARG A 157 27.69 18.98 18.04
CA ARG A 157 27.10 19.27 19.35
C ARG A 157 26.18 18.16 19.83
N PHE A 158 25.37 17.64 18.92
CA PHE A 158 24.37 16.60 19.14
C PHE A 158 24.78 15.33 18.39
N GLY A 159 25.97 14.82 18.70
CA GLY A 159 26.44 13.52 18.22
C GLY A 159 25.60 12.35 18.77
N TYR A 160 25.84 11.15 18.28
CA TYR A 160 25.09 9.93 18.67
C TYR A 160 25.02 9.75 20.20
N ASP A 161 26.17 9.85 20.89
CA ASP A 161 26.20 9.72 22.37
C ASP A 161 25.39 10.81 23.09
N GLU A 162 25.28 12.01 22.52
CA GLU A 162 24.45 13.08 23.09
C GLU A 162 22.96 12.83 22.83
N ALA A 163 22.59 12.29 21.66
CA ALA A 163 21.23 11.84 21.40
C ALA A 163 20.80 10.72 22.37
N ILE A 164 21.69 9.76 22.66
CA ILE A 164 21.46 8.71 23.65
C ILE A 164 21.35 9.31 25.08
N ARG A 165 22.18 10.29 25.45
CA ARG A 165 22.07 11.01 26.74
C ARG A 165 20.75 11.79 26.85
N MET A 166 20.34 12.50 25.80
CA MET A 166 19.05 13.20 25.76
C MET A 166 17.87 12.24 25.89
N LEU A 167 17.90 11.09 25.21
CA LEU A 167 16.87 10.05 25.34
C LEU A 167 16.79 9.48 26.76
N ALA A 168 17.93 9.23 27.40
CA ALA A 168 17.99 8.77 28.79
C ALA A 168 17.44 9.83 29.78
N GLU A 169 17.73 11.11 29.54
CA GLU A 169 17.20 12.21 30.35
C GLU A 169 15.68 12.40 30.16
N ILE A 170 15.17 12.24 28.93
CA ILE A 170 13.72 12.25 28.67
C ILE A 170 13.04 11.08 29.40
N LYS A 171 13.57 9.87 29.30
CA LYS A 171 13.09 8.68 30.03
C LYS A 171 13.17 8.82 31.57
N ARG A 172 13.91 9.81 32.09
CA ARG A 172 14.01 10.15 33.51
C ARG A 172 13.03 11.24 33.96
N ARG A 173 12.64 12.15 33.05
CA ARG A 173 11.76 13.31 33.33
C ARG A 173 10.27 13.06 33.02
N PHE A 174 9.98 12.20 32.05
CA PHE A 174 8.64 11.95 31.56
C PHE A 174 8.02 10.67 32.15
N SER A 175 6.71 10.55 32.07
CA SER A 175 5.98 9.35 32.53
C SER A 175 6.27 8.14 31.63
N ASN A 176 6.41 6.97 32.24
CA ASN A 176 6.56 5.69 31.55
C ASN A 176 5.24 4.91 31.64
N ALA A 177 4.34 5.12 30.68
CA ALA A 177 3.06 4.43 30.59
C ALA A 177 3.17 3.21 29.67
N SER A 178 2.54 2.07 30.02
CA SER A 178 2.36 0.97 29.06
C SER A 178 1.19 1.27 28.10
N ILE A 179 1.06 0.48 27.03
CA ILE A 179 -0.13 0.50 26.15
C ILE A 179 -1.45 0.33 26.93
N VAL A 180 -1.42 -0.45 28.02
CA VAL A 180 -2.56 -0.69 28.90
C VAL A 180 -2.83 0.49 29.83
N ASP A 181 -1.84 1.35 30.07
CA ASP A 181 -2.01 2.58 30.86
C ASP A 181 -2.49 3.74 29.98
N VAL A 182 -1.97 3.87 28.75
CA VAL A 182 -2.52 4.77 27.72
C VAL A 182 -3.99 4.45 27.43
N GLU A 183 -4.38 3.17 27.42
CA GLU A 183 -5.81 2.78 27.34
C GLU A 183 -6.62 3.32 28.54
N LYS A 184 -6.13 3.15 29.77
CA LYS A 184 -6.80 3.68 30.97
C LYS A 184 -6.89 5.21 30.97
N GLU A 185 -5.85 5.89 30.50
CA GLU A 185 -5.82 7.35 30.37
C GLU A 185 -6.91 7.82 29.41
N ILE A 186 -6.97 7.25 28.20
CA ILE A 186 -7.98 7.56 27.18
C ILE A 186 -9.40 7.26 27.67
N ILE A 187 -9.63 6.08 28.27
CA ILE A 187 -10.95 5.71 28.81
C ILE A 187 -11.35 6.65 29.94
N ARG A 188 -10.46 6.91 30.91
CA ARG A 188 -10.72 7.85 32.01
C ARG A 188 -11.04 9.25 31.51
N ALA A 189 -10.30 9.74 30.51
CA ALA A 189 -10.53 11.06 29.91
C ALA A 189 -11.91 11.16 29.26
N LEU A 190 -12.33 10.11 28.55
CA LEU A 190 -13.68 10.01 27.95
C LEU A 190 -14.77 9.95 29.03
N ASP A 191 -14.58 9.13 30.07
CA ASP A 191 -15.56 8.89 31.13
C ASP A 191 -15.74 10.10 32.08
N THR A 192 -14.68 10.89 32.31
CA THR A 192 -14.76 12.12 33.13
C THR A 192 -14.96 13.40 32.31
N GLY A 193 -15.01 13.33 30.98
CA GLY A 193 -15.10 14.50 30.10
C GLY A 193 -13.87 15.42 30.16
N THR A 194 -12.69 14.86 30.48
CA THR A 194 -11.43 15.61 30.59
C THR A 194 -10.74 15.65 29.22
N PRO A 195 -10.32 16.82 28.71
CA PRO A 195 -9.58 16.89 27.45
C PRO A 195 -8.23 16.18 27.53
N TYR A 196 -7.92 15.36 26.51
CA TYR A 196 -6.70 14.55 26.42
C TYR A 196 -6.18 14.56 24.98
N LEU A 197 -4.86 14.53 24.81
CA LEU A 197 -4.21 14.49 23.50
C LEU A 197 -3.04 13.51 23.48
N LEU A 198 -3.21 12.46 22.68
CA LEU A 198 -2.12 11.65 22.14
C LEU A 198 -1.68 12.28 20.82
N LEU A 199 -0.47 12.84 20.81
CA LEU A 199 0.16 13.52 19.68
C LEU A 199 1.38 12.72 19.22
N ARG A 200 1.62 12.62 17.91
CA ARG A 200 2.83 11.95 17.38
C ARG A 200 3.67 12.91 16.54
N LEU A 201 4.99 12.81 16.68
CA LEU A 201 5.98 13.64 16.01
C LEU A 201 6.87 12.72 15.17
N GLY A 202 6.66 12.71 13.85
CA GLY A 202 7.45 11.95 12.89
C GLY A 202 8.52 12.82 12.22
N ASP A 203 8.98 12.35 11.06
CA ASP A 203 10.08 12.95 10.31
C ASP A 203 9.79 14.37 9.81
N GLY A 204 8.57 14.58 9.34
CA GLY A 204 8.09 15.89 8.92
C GLY A 204 7.76 16.82 10.09
N GLU A 205 7.14 16.32 11.17
CA GLU A 205 6.87 17.14 12.36
C GLU A 205 8.17 17.61 13.02
N GLY A 206 9.14 16.72 13.25
CA GLY A 206 10.41 17.08 13.88
C GLY A 206 11.25 18.05 13.04
N SER A 207 11.10 18.04 11.72
CA SER A 207 11.70 19.03 10.80
C SER A 207 11.03 20.41 10.90
N CYS A 208 9.81 20.48 11.44
CA CYS A 208 9.06 21.70 11.73
C CYS A 208 9.18 22.14 13.21
N THR A 209 9.86 21.37 14.07
CA THR A 209 10.05 21.70 15.49
C THR A 209 11.00 22.89 15.64
N ILE A 210 10.51 23.96 16.26
CA ILE A 210 11.24 25.17 16.63
C ILE A 210 11.73 25.00 18.07
N VAL A 211 13.04 24.90 18.30
CA VAL A 211 13.57 24.78 19.68
C VAL A 211 13.52 26.14 20.37
N SER A 212 14.16 27.17 19.80
CA SER A 212 14.02 28.59 20.14
C SER A 212 14.30 29.47 18.91
N ASP A 213 14.01 30.78 18.98
CA ASP A 213 14.26 31.70 17.85
C ASP A 213 15.77 31.87 17.57
N GLU A 214 16.65 31.70 18.57
CA GLU A 214 18.10 31.68 18.38
C GLU A 214 18.58 30.45 17.59
N ASP A 215 18.00 29.29 17.87
CA ASP A 215 18.30 28.02 17.20
C ASP A 215 17.85 28.03 15.73
N GLU A 216 16.66 28.59 15.48
CA GLU A 216 16.15 28.87 14.13
C GLU A 216 17.06 29.81 13.33
N ASN A 217 17.71 30.77 13.99
CA ASN A 217 18.64 31.67 13.33
C ASN A 217 20.02 31.05 13.11
N GLU A 218 20.51 30.20 14.01
CA GLU A 218 21.80 29.51 13.84
C GLU A 218 21.75 28.46 12.71
N TYR A 219 20.70 27.63 12.68
CA TYR A 219 20.54 26.52 11.72
C TYR A 219 19.58 26.85 10.57
N ARG A 220 19.32 28.14 10.33
CA ARG A 220 18.29 28.68 9.42
C ARG A 220 18.22 27.99 8.06
N ASP A 221 19.35 27.90 7.37
CA ASP A 221 19.39 27.51 5.96
C ASP A 221 19.19 25.99 5.82
N TYR A 222 19.74 25.23 6.76
CA TYR A 222 19.55 23.79 6.96
C TYR A 222 18.11 23.42 7.37
N TYR A 223 17.53 24.10 8.37
CA TYR A 223 16.14 23.85 8.79
C TYR A 223 15.15 24.23 7.69
N ARG A 224 15.39 25.35 6.98
CA ARG A 224 14.62 25.73 5.79
C ARG A 224 14.75 24.70 4.67
N ALA A 225 15.93 24.13 4.42
CA ALA A 225 16.10 23.06 3.43
C ALA A 225 15.26 21.82 3.77
N ASN A 226 15.26 21.38 5.02
CA ASN A 226 14.44 20.22 5.45
C ASN A 226 12.93 20.52 5.31
N ARG A 227 12.47 21.72 5.70
CA ARG A 227 11.05 22.12 5.55
C ARG A 227 10.63 22.29 4.08
N LYS A 228 11.54 22.73 3.21
CA LYS A 228 11.33 22.81 1.76
C LYS A 228 11.10 21.43 1.14
N GLU A 229 11.82 20.41 1.63
CA GLU A 229 11.63 19.02 1.21
C GLU A 229 10.24 18.48 1.62
N PHE A 230 9.83 18.68 2.87
CA PHE A 230 8.51 18.23 3.34
C PHE A 230 7.33 18.99 2.70
N THR A 231 7.48 20.27 2.38
CA THR A 231 6.43 21.03 1.65
C THR A 231 6.25 20.59 0.19
N GLU A 232 7.31 20.07 -0.44
CA GLU A 232 7.23 19.36 -1.73
C GLU A 232 6.58 17.96 -1.60
N ILE A 233 6.83 17.22 -0.52
CA ILE A 233 6.21 15.92 -0.25
C ILE A 233 4.69 16.08 0.01
N TRP A 234 4.32 16.92 0.96
CA TRP A 234 2.94 17.09 1.42
C TRP A 234 2.04 17.79 0.39
N PHE A 235 2.52 18.90 -0.17
CA PHE A 235 1.69 19.86 -0.91
C PHE A 235 2.11 20.07 -2.37
N LYS A 236 3.17 19.41 -2.83
CA LYS A 236 3.77 19.61 -4.18
C LYS A 236 4.07 21.08 -4.48
N ASN A 237 4.44 21.84 -3.44
CA ASN A 237 4.74 23.26 -3.54
C ASN A 237 5.82 23.67 -2.53
N PRO A 238 7.11 23.62 -2.89
CA PRO A 238 8.22 23.99 -2.01
C PRO A 238 8.36 25.51 -1.82
N SER A 239 7.56 26.34 -2.48
CA SER A 239 7.61 27.80 -2.30
C SER A 239 6.91 28.30 -1.04
N ILE A 240 6.04 27.48 -0.42
CA ILE A 240 5.32 27.88 0.80
C ILE A 240 6.22 27.89 2.05
N VAL A 241 7.47 27.40 1.96
CA VAL A 241 8.40 27.35 3.11
C VAL A 241 8.70 28.74 3.69
N ASP A 242 8.58 29.79 2.88
CA ASP A 242 8.75 31.21 3.27
C ASP A 242 7.42 31.96 3.43
N ASP A 243 6.27 31.28 3.27
CA ASP A 243 4.95 31.92 3.36
C ASP A 243 4.61 32.27 4.82
N HIS A 244 4.14 33.49 5.04
CA HIS A 244 3.87 33.99 6.39
C HIS A 244 2.72 33.26 7.10
N GLU A 245 1.71 32.79 6.36
CA GLU A 245 0.61 32.00 6.94
C GLU A 245 1.11 30.59 7.28
N PHE A 246 1.95 29.98 6.43
CA PHE A 246 2.57 28.69 6.69
C PHE A 246 3.50 28.74 7.90
N LEU A 247 4.36 29.75 8.01
CA LEU A 247 5.20 29.97 9.19
C LEU A 247 4.36 30.20 10.46
N GLY A 248 3.20 30.86 10.35
CA GLY A 248 2.21 30.94 11.43
C GLY A 248 1.63 29.58 11.82
N ALA A 249 1.32 28.71 10.85
CA ALA A 249 0.89 27.34 11.09
C ALA A 249 1.99 26.48 11.75
N ILE A 250 3.27 26.65 11.38
CA ILE A 250 4.39 25.97 12.05
C ILE A 250 4.52 26.40 13.52
N LYS A 251 4.27 27.68 13.85
CA LYS A 251 4.21 28.13 15.26
C LYS A 251 3.03 27.47 16.00
N ALA A 252 1.83 27.47 15.42
CA ALA A 252 0.66 26.81 16.01
C ALA A 252 0.81 25.28 16.15
N PHE A 253 1.63 24.63 15.32
CA PHE A 253 2.06 23.24 15.51
C PHE A 253 2.97 23.09 16.74
N ASN A 254 3.94 23.98 16.93
CA ASN A 254 4.84 23.93 18.07
C ASN A 254 4.10 24.18 19.41
N ASP A 255 3.03 24.99 19.40
CA ASP A 255 2.14 25.20 20.55
C ASP A 255 1.34 23.94 20.92
N ALA A 256 1.13 23.00 19.99
CA ALA A 256 0.47 21.72 20.26
C ALA A 256 1.34 20.76 21.10
N ILE A 257 2.67 20.89 21.05
CA ILE A 257 3.62 19.98 21.72
C ILE A 257 3.47 20.02 23.26
N PRO A 258 3.52 21.17 23.96
CA PRO A 258 3.27 21.23 25.41
C PRO A 258 1.80 20.97 25.80
N ALA A 259 0.90 20.85 24.82
CA ALA A 259 -0.50 20.50 25.05
C ALA A 259 -0.78 19.00 25.00
N ALA A 260 0.18 18.16 24.61
CA ALA A 260 0.06 16.70 24.64
C ALA A 260 0.11 16.17 26.09
N ASP A 261 -0.58 15.05 26.33
CA ASP A 261 -0.44 14.22 27.55
C ASP A 261 0.21 12.87 27.22
N CYS A 262 0.24 12.49 25.94
CA CYS A 262 1.02 11.38 25.42
C CYS A 262 1.72 11.82 24.12
N LEU A 263 3.05 11.64 24.07
CA LEU A 263 3.93 12.00 22.96
C LEU A 263 4.56 10.75 22.33
N GLY A 264 4.15 10.40 21.11
CA GLY A 264 4.85 9.42 20.28
C GLY A 264 5.93 10.09 19.41
N GLY A 265 7.10 9.47 19.28
CA GLY A 265 8.19 9.94 18.41
C GLY A 265 9.59 9.94 19.04
N ILE A 266 9.74 9.53 20.31
CA ILE A 266 11.00 9.59 21.05
C ILE A 266 11.43 8.17 21.46
N TYR A 267 12.34 7.57 20.69
CA TYR A 267 12.76 6.17 20.82
C TYR A 267 14.20 5.97 20.31
N ALA A 268 14.84 4.85 20.67
CA ALA A 268 16.27 4.63 20.43
C ALA A 268 16.54 4.26 18.97
N GLU A 269 15.65 3.45 18.40
CA GLU A 269 15.76 2.85 17.08
C GLU A 269 15.76 3.91 15.96
N ALA A 270 15.20 5.10 16.21
CA ALA A 270 15.33 6.26 15.34
C ALA A 270 16.72 6.92 15.40
N ILE A 271 17.34 6.98 16.58
CA ILE A 271 18.72 7.46 16.75
C ILE A 271 19.66 6.47 16.03
N ASP A 272 19.52 5.18 16.31
CA ASP A 272 20.35 4.12 15.71
C ASP A 272 20.26 4.13 14.18
N HIS A 273 19.05 4.28 13.62
CA HIS A 273 18.84 4.35 12.18
C HIS A 273 19.40 5.62 11.56
N GLU A 274 18.99 6.80 12.03
CA GLU A 274 19.26 8.06 11.34
C GLU A 274 20.74 8.48 11.47
N TYR A 275 21.41 8.17 12.58
CA TYR A 275 22.88 8.30 12.70
C TYR A 275 23.62 7.17 11.95
N GLY A 276 23.05 5.95 11.94
CA GLY A 276 23.53 4.80 11.18
C GLY A 276 23.53 4.98 9.65
N ILE A 277 22.84 5.99 9.14
CA ILE A 277 22.90 6.39 7.72
C ILE A 277 23.38 7.85 7.50
N GLY A 278 23.75 8.58 8.55
CA GLY A 278 24.18 9.98 8.42
C GLY A 278 23.09 10.93 7.91
N SER A 279 21.83 10.64 8.25
CA SER A 279 20.64 11.22 7.64
C SER A 279 20.55 12.74 7.87
N ARG A 280 20.88 13.54 6.85
CA ARG A 280 20.77 15.02 6.90
C ARG A 280 19.35 15.47 7.24
N ARG A 281 18.33 14.74 6.79
CA ARG A 281 16.92 14.99 7.16
C ARG A 281 16.56 14.36 8.52
N GLY A 282 17.02 13.14 8.74
CA GLY A 282 16.72 12.31 9.90
C GLY A 282 17.18 12.87 11.23
N ILE A 283 18.48 13.17 11.32
CA ILE A 283 19.13 13.57 12.56
C ILE A 283 18.49 14.87 13.09
N ALA A 284 18.11 15.82 12.22
CA ALA A 284 17.35 17.01 12.62
C ALA A 284 16.05 16.67 13.37
N TRP A 285 15.19 15.80 12.80
CA TRP A 285 13.85 15.56 13.37
C TRP A 285 13.94 14.82 14.70
N VAL A 286 14.84 13.83 14.81
CA VAL A 286 15.11 13.07 16.04
C VAL A 286 15.64 13.99 17.13
N VAL A 287 16.70 14.76 16.82
CA VAL A 287 17.39 15.63 17.78
C VAL A 287 16.50 16.78 18.22
N ASN A 288 15.85 17.51 17.30
CA ASN A 288 15.07 18.69 17.66
C ASN A 288 13.80 18.34 18.44
N THR A 289 13.18 17.19 18.17
CA THR A 289 12.07 16.69 18.98
C THR A 289 12.50 16.44 20.43
N MET A 290 13.66 15.81 20.65
CA MET A 290 14.22 15.62 21.99
C MET A 290 14.64 16.93 22.66
N ARG A 291 15.33 17.83 21.93
CA ARG A 291 15.73 19.16 22.43
C ARG A 291 14.52 20.00 22.86
N LYS A 292 13.45 20.00 22.07
CA LYS A 292 12.18 20.68 22.41
C LYS A 292 11.51 20.08 23.63
N ALA A 293 11.40 18.76 23.72
CA ALA A 293 10.85 18.08 24.89
C ALA A 293 11.64 18.40 26.17
N LEU A 294 12.98 18.41 26.10
CA LEU A 294 13.85 18.77 27.22
C LEU A 294 13.75 20.25 27.61
N ALA A 295 13.69 21.17 26.65
CA ALA A 295 13.46 22.59 26.91
C ALA A 295 12.12 22.82 27.61
N LEU A 296 11.03 22.26 27.09
CA LEU A 296 9.69 22.34 27.67
C LEU A 296 9.65 21.72 29.08
N SER A 297 10.27 20.55 29.28
CA SER A 297 10.37 19.89 30.61
C SER A 297 11.16 20.68 31.65
N THR A 298 12.04 21.59 31.21
CA THR A 298 12.82 22.46 32.10
C THR A 298 12.01 23.70 32.51
N HIS A 299 11.06 24.13 31.67
CA HIS A 299 10.13 25.22 31.96
C HIS A 299 8.91 24.75 32.78
N ASP A 300 8.31 23.61 32.41
CA ASP A 300 7.24 22.94 33.17
C ASP A 300 7.60 21.47 33.47
N PRO A 301 8.26 21.20 34.62
CA PRO A 301 8.52 19.84 35.09
C PRO A 301 7.25 19.06 35.47
N ALA A 302 6.12 19.75 35.77
CA ALA A 302 4.87 19.10 36.13
C ALA A 302 4.11 18.60 34.90
N TRP A 303 4.22 19.29 33.76
CA TRP A 303 3.82 18.76 32.44
C TRP A 303 4.65 17.53 32.07
N ALA A 304 5.98 17.58 32.21
CA ALA A 304 6.82 16.42 31.88
C ALA A 304 6.44 15.19 32.73
N ALA A 305 6.36 15.35 34.07
CA ALA A 305 6.04 14.27 34.99
C ALA A 305 4.65 13.62 34.78
N ARG A 306 3.71 14.33 34.14
CA ARG A 306 2.37 13.79 33.81
C ARG A 306 2.21 13.33 32.34
N THR A 307 3.20 13.57 31.49
CA THR A 307 3.14 13.28 30.05
C THR A 307 3.89 12.00 29.74
N SER A 308 3.26 11.05 29.05
CA SER A 308 3.92 9.80 28.65
C SER A 308 4.68 9.93 27.32
N VAL A 309 5.80 9.23 27.19
CA VAL A 309 6.66 9.28 25.98
C VAL A 309 6.85 7.89 25.36
N HIS A 310 6.71 7.81 24.03
CA HIS A 310 6.60 6.55 23.28
C HIS A 310 7.31 6.62 21.92
N SER A 311 7.42 5.46 21.26
CA SER A 311 7.85 5.34 19.87
C SER A 311 6.91 6.06 18.88
N LEU A 312 7.38 6.30 17.66
CA LEU A 312 6.54 6.81 16.57
C LEU A 312 5.41 5.82 16.20
N VAL A 313 5.61 4.52 16.45
CA VAL A 313 4.69 3.43 16.08
C VAL A 313 3.57 3.18 17.10
N LEU A 314 3.50 3.92 18.21
CA LEU A 314 2.44 3.80 19.23
C LEU A 314 1.02 3.62 18.66
N HIS A 315 0.64 4.42 17.65
CA HIS A 315 -0.64 4.31 16.95
C HIS A 315 -0.94 2.90 16.40
N TYR A 316 0.06 2.20 15.87
CA TYR A 316 -0.02 0.83 15.39
C TYR A 316 -0.08 -0.18 16.55
N ASP A 317 0.69 0.06 17.63
CA ASP A 317 0.62 -0.74 18.86
C ASP A 317 -0.79 -0.68 19.50
N LEU A 318 -1.45 0.48 19.43
CA LEU A 318 -2.85 0.66 19.85
C LEU A 318 -3.87 -0.10 18.96
N VAL A 319 -3.52 -0.44 17.71
CA VAL A 319 -4.33 -1.36 16.88
C VAL A 319 -4.03 -2.80 17.27
N LEU A 320 -2.77 -3.22 17.27
CA LEU A 320 -2.37 -4.62 17.51
C LEU A 320 -2.74 -5.14 18.91
N SER A 321 -2.69 -4.28 19.93
CA SER A 321 -3.17 -4.59 21.28
C SER A 321 -4.70 -4.65 21.40
N GLY A 322 -5.43 -4.31 20.33
CA GLY A 322 -6.88 -4.15 20.32
C GLY A 322 -7.39 -2.93 21.10
N THR A 323 -6.52 -2.03 21.58
CA THR A 323 -6.91 -0.86 22.39
C THR A 323 -7.88 0.06 21.65
N LEU A 324 -7.59 0.42 20.40
CA LEU A 324 -8.53 1.21 19.58
C LEU A 324 -9.87 0.49 19.39
N ALA A 325 -9.86 -0.83 19.20
CA ALA A 325 -11.06 -1.65 19.06
C ALA A 325 -11.89 -1.81 20.37
N ARG A 326 -11.31 -1.47 21.53
CA ARG A 326 -12.01 -1.34 22.82
C ARG A 326 -12.52 0.09 23.03
N VAL A 327 -11.68 1.10 22.78
CA VAL A 327 -12.00 2.53 22.92
C VAL A 327 -13.17 2.97 22.00
N LEU A 328 -13.22 2.45 20.76
CA LEU A 328 -14.22 2.80 19.74
C LEU A 328 -15.57 2.08 19.85
N ARG A 329 -15.63 0.95 20.57
CA ARG A 329 -16.77 0.03 20.52
C ARG A 329 -18.04 0.63 21.12
N GLY A 330 -19.14 0.61 20.37
CA GLY A 330 -20.45 1.07 20.83
C GLY A 330 -20.56 2.57 21.13
N ARG A 331 -19.59 3.40 20.71
CA ARG A 331 -19.63 4.85 20.93
C ARG A 331 -20.80 5.46 20.15
N ALA A 332 -21.66 6.23 20.85
CA ALA A 332 -22.81 6.88 20.21
C ALA A 332 -22.38 7.87 19.11
N LYS A 333 -21.30 8.62 19.34
CA LYS A 333 -20.68 9.54 18.38
C LYS A 333 -19.16 9.57 18.54
N ILE A 334 -18.43 9.68 17.44
CA ILE A 334 -17.02 10.08 17.41
C ILE A 334 -16.81 11.19 16.36
N GLY A 335 -15.68 11.89 16.41
CA GLY A 335 -15.17 12.71 15.31
C GLY A 335 -14.02 12.03 14.57
N LEU A 336 -13.87 12.33 13.28
CA LEU A 336 -12.80 11.82 12.43
C LEU A 336 -12.28 12.91 11.51
N ILE A 337 -10.96 13.14 11.47
CA ILE A 337 -10.30 13.94 10.43
C ILE A 337 -9.46 12.97 9.58
N SER A 338 -9.83 12.74 8.32
CA SER A 338 -9.18 11.75 7.43
C SER A 338 -9.51 12.01 5.95
N CYS A 339 -8.95 11.20 5.05
CA CYS A 339 -8.92 11.50 3.61
C CYS A 339 -9.60 10.54 2.60
N HIS A 340 -10.13 9.33 2.82
CA HIS A 340 -10.75 8.74 4.01
C HIS A 340 -12.29 8.70 3.91
N ASP A 341 -12.88 8.79 2.72
CA ASP A 341 -14.35 8.87 2.51
C ASP A 341 -15.13 7.62 2.93
N ASP A 342 -14.59 6.43 2.67
CA ASP A 342 -15.24 5.15 2.97
C ASP A 342 -14.97 4.69 4.44
N LEU A 343 -14.08 5.38 5.16
CA LEU A 343 -13.67 5.05 6.54
C LEU A 343 -14.74 5.31 7.61
N PRO A 344 -15.53 6.40 7.60
CA PRO A 344 -16.68 6.58 8.49
C PRO A 344 -17.61 5.36 8.56
N GLU A 345 -18.10 4.90 7.40
CA GLU A 345 -18.96 3.70 7.34
C GLU A 345 -18.24 2.44 7.84
N ALA A 346 -16.95 2.29 7.51
CA ALA A 346 -16.17 1.12 7.89
C ALA A 346 -15.97 1.06 9.42
N LEU A 347 -15.72 2.20 10.08
CA LEU A 347 -15.67 2.29 11.53
C LEU A 347 -17.05 1.97 12.16
N GLN A 348 -18.14 2.52 11.62
CA GLN A 348 -19.51 2.23 12.08
C GLN A 348 -19.84 0.73 11.99
N ARG A 349 -19.65 0.10 10.82
CA ARG A 349 -19.87 -1.35 10.62
C ARG A 349 -19.00 -2.22 11.53
N THR A 350 -17.75 -1.83 11.75
CA THR A 350 -16.79 -2.63 12.53
C THR A 350 -17.11 -2.57 14.02
N TYR A 351 -17.19 -1.36 14.58
CA TYR A 351 -17.20 -1.14 16.03
C TYR A 351 -18.59 -0.85 16.61
N GLY A 352 -19.63 -0.72 15.77
CA GLY A 352 -20.99 -0.39 16.21
C GLY A 352 -21.12 1.06 16.67
N ILE A 353 -20.42 1.98 16.00
CA ILE A 353 -20.51 3.42 16.27
C ILE A 353 -21.81 3.96 15.67
N GLY A 354 -22.51 4.82 16.41
CA GLY A 354 -23.74 5.47 15.94
C GLY A 354 -23.47 6.48 14.83
N GLU A 355 -22.76 7.57 15.16
CA GLU A 355 -22.43 8.66 14.25
C GLU A 355 -20.90 8.90 14.16
N VAL A 356 -20.41 9.21 12.96
CA VAL A 356 -19.03 9.68 12.74
C VAL A 356 -19.08 11.09 12.14
N GLU A 357 -18.67 12.08 12.92
CA GLU A 357 -18.54 13.48 12.50
C GLU A 357 -17.25 13.62 11.66
N HIS A 358 -17.37 13.44 10.34
CA HIS A 358 -16.23 13.36 9.43
C HIS A 358 -15.84 14.71 8.83
N PHE A 359 -14.65 15.17 9.17
CA PHE A 359 -13.99 16.32 8.56
C PHE A 359 -13.03 15.80 7.47
N LYS A 360 -13.54 15.61 6.26
CA LYS A 360 -12.71 15.27 5.08
C LYS A 360 -11.61 16.32 4.88
N VAL A 361 -10.40 15.84 4.68
CA VAL A 361 -9.22 16.60 4.22
C VAL A 361 -8.57 15.87 3.03
N PRO A 362 -7.93 16.57 2.08
CA PRO A 362 -7.14 15.92 1.04
C PRO A 362 -5.92 15.22 1.63
N GLY A 363 -5.61 14.01 1.15
CA GLY A 363 -4.40 13.28 1.51
C GLY A 363 -3.10 13.85 0.90
N GLU A 364 -1.96 13.31 1.33
CA GLU A 364 -0.64 13.71 0.84
C GLU A 364 -0.49 13.45 -0.66
N GLN A 365 -0.13 14.49 -1.42
CA GLN A 365 -0.12 14.43 -2.89
C GLN A 365 0.96 13.47 -3.43
N SER A 366 2.04 13.24 -2.69
CA SER A 366 3.04 12.19 -2.94
C SER A 366 2.42 10.79 -3.04
N HIS A 367 1.38 10.50 -2.24
CA HIS A 367 0.79 9.17 -2.09
C HIS A 367 -0.44 8.95 -3.00
N ARG A 368 -0.68 9.82 -4.00
CA ARG A 368 -1.82 9.76 -4.92
C ARG A 368 -2.07 8.38 -5.54
N ALA A 369 -1.01 7.70 -6.01
CA ALA A 369 -1.11 6.38 -6.61
C ALA A 369 -1.62 5.30 -5.63
N THR A 370 -1.21 5.39 -4.36
CA THR A 370 -1.65 4.46 -3.30
C THR A 370 -3.05 4.81 -2.79
N LEU A 371 -3.27 6.09 -2.42
CA LEU A 371 -4.50 6.56 -1.80
C LEU A 371 -5.69 6.59 -2.77
N GLY A 372 -5.45 6.85 -4.06
CA GLY A 372 -6.46 7.03 -5.11
C GLY A 372 -6.95 8.48 -5.23
N ASP A 373 -7.46 8.86 -6.40
CA ASP A 373 -7.74 10.27 -6.74
C ASP A 373 -8.72 10.96 -5.78
N ARG A 374 -9.87 10.33 -5.46
CA ARG A 374 -10.85 10.85 -4.48
C ARG A 374 -10.23 11.17 -3.12
N SER A 375 -9.18 10.45 -2.75
CA SER A 375 -8.52 10.59 -1.45
C SER A 375 -7.59 11.79 -1.37
N VAL A 376 -7.04 12.24 -2.50
CA VAL A 376 -6.14 13.40 -2.61
C VAL A 376 -6.79 14.57 -3.36
N GLU A 377 -8.10 14.52 -3.59
CA GLU A 377 -8.84 15.54 -4.34
C GLU A 377 -8.89 16.87 -3.58
N GLY A 378 -8.60 17.97 -4.29
CA GLY A 378 -8.46 19.31 -3.71
C GLY A 378 -7.07 19.58 -3.12
N ALA A 379 -6.94 20.69 -2.40
CA ALA A 379 -5.69 21.12 -1.78
C ALA A 379 -5.88 21.34 -0.27
N HIS A 380 -5.12 20.61 0.55
CA HIS A 380 -5.23 20.69 2.01
C HIS A 380 -4.73 22.06 2.51
N TRP A 381 -3.59 22.51 1.99
CA TRP A 381 -3.07 23.86 2.18
C TRP A 381 -3.39 24.77 0.99
N PRO A 382 -3.69 26.07 1.18
CA PRO A 382 -4.10 26.72 2.44
C PRO A 382 -5.63 26.70 2.65
N HIS A 383 -6.43 26.47 1.61
CA HIS A 383 -7.87 26.74 1.64
C HIS A 383 -8.63 25.85 2.62
N ARG A 384 -8.51 24.52 2.49
CA ARG A 384 -9.17 23.58 3.41
C ARG A 384 -8.63 23.69 4.84
N PHE A 385 -7.36 24.08 5.01
CA PHE A 385 -6.78 24.40 6.32
C PHE A 385 -7.49 25.57 7.00
N ARG A 386 -7.67 26.71 6.31
CA ARG A 386 -8.39 27.88 6.85
C ARG A 386 -9.84 27.53 7.21
N GLU A 387 -10.54 26.84 6.32
CA GLU A 387 -11.92 26.40 6.53
C GLU A 387 -12.07 25.52 7.78
N LEU A 388 -11.23 24.48 7.89
CA LEU A 388 -11.31 23.53 9.00
C LEU A 388 -10.85 24.16 10.32
N CYS A 389 -9.88 25.07 10.31
CA CYS A 389 -9.56 25.88 11.48
C CYS A 389 -10.77 26.74 11.92
N ALA A 390 -11.38 27.49 11.00
CA ALA A 390 -12.56 28.32 11.29
C ALA A 390 -13.82 27.52 11.69
N GLU A 391 -13.87 26.23 11.35
CA GLU A 391 -14.90 25.29 11.78
C GLU A 391 -14.63 24.71 13.18
N LEU A 392 -13.38 24.38 13.49
CA LEU A 392 -12.95 23.88 14.80
C LEU A 392 -12.87 24.98 15.87
N ASP A 393 -12.64 26.24 15.48
CA ASP A 393 -12.64 27.41 16.38
C ASP A 393 -14.06 27.88 16.78
N ARG A 394 -15.11 27.20 16.31
CA ARG A 394 -16.49 27.45 16.76
C ARG A 394 -16.64 26.98 18.22
N PRO A 395 -17.32 27.74 19.11
CA PRO A 395 -17.47 27.37 20.53
C PRO A 395 -18.47 26.21 20.71
N ILE A 396 -17.97 24.99 20.50
CA ILE A 396 -18.69 23.72 20.67
C ILE A 396 -18.07 23.00 21.87
N ASP A 397 -18.90 22.60 22.84
CA ASP A 397 -18.47 21.75 23.95
C ASP A 397 -18.31 20.31 23.45
N ARG A 398 -17.06 19.81 23.43
CA ARG A 398 -16.70 18.47 22.98
C ARG A 398 -16.20 17.57 24.11
N ARG A 399 -16.49 17.92 25.38
CA ARG A 399 -16.07 17.12 26.55
C ARG A 399 -16.58 15.68 26.46
N GLY A 400 -15.65 14.73 26.52
CA GLY A 400 -15.92 13.30 26.40
C GLY A 400 -16.17 12.80 24.97
N GLN A 401 -16.15 13.69 23.95
CA GLN A 401 -16.18 13.26 22.55
C GLN A 401 -14.79 12.76 22.13
N LEU A 402 -14.75 11.53 21.59
CA LEU A 402 -13.56 10.95 21.01
C LEU A 402 -13.32 11.50 19.60
N PHE A 403 -12.09 11.88 19.28
CA PHE A 403 -11.63 12.27 17.95
C PHE A 403 -10.45 11.41 17.49
N LEU A 404 -10.53 10.93 16.25
CA LEU A 404 -9.40 10.31 15.53
C LEU A 404 -8.87 11.29 14.48
N VAL A 405 -7.55 11.48 14.42
CA VAL A 405 -6.92 12.44 13.50
C VAL A 405 -5.85 11.75 12.61
N ALA A 406 -6.02 11.87 11.30
CA ALA A 406 -5.10 11.43 10.26
C ALA A 406 -5.00 12.51 9.17
N ALA A 407 -4.19 13.55 9.43
CA ALA A 407 -4.11 14.76 8.61
C ALA A 407 -2.71 15.40 8.56
N GLY A 408 -1.65 14.58 8.68
CA GLY A 408 -0.25 15.02 8.65
C GLY A 408 0.09 16.12 9.66
N ILE A 409 1.03 16.99 9.30
CA ILE A 409 1.48 18.15 10.09
C ILE A 409 0.33 19.09 10.50
N LEU A 410 -0.65 19.32 9.61
CA LEU A 410 -1.80 20.18 9.89
C LEU A 410 -2.76 19.52 10.90
N GLY A 411 -2.79 18.18 10.93
CA GLY A 411 -3.49 17.39 11.93
C GLY A 411 -3.09 17.69 13.37
N LYS A 412 -1.85 18.09 13.63
CA LYS A 412 -1.38 18.46 14.98
C LYS A 412 -2.07 19.72 15.48
N ILE A 413 -2.26 20.69 14.59
CA ILE A 413 -2.94 21.97 14.85
C ILE A 413 -4.44 21.72 15.12
N TYR A 414 -5.08 20.86 14.30
CA TYR A 414 -6.47 20.45 14.53
C TYR A 414 -6.64 19.70 15.86
N ALA A 415 -5.72 18.78 16.17
CA ALA A 415 -5.74 18.00 17.40
C ALA A 415 -5.60 18.89 18.65
N HIS A 416 -4.79 19.95 18.57
CA HIS A 416 -4.69 20.96 19.63
C HIS A 416 -6.00 21.75 19.81
N LYS A 417 -6.59 22.27 18.72
CA LYS A 417 -7.90 22.97 18.76
C LYS A 417 -9.01 22.08 19.31
N LEU A 418 -9.04 20.80 18.91
CA LEU A 418 -9.97 19.81 19.46
C LEU A 418 -9.77 19.60 20.96
N LYS A 419 -8.54 19.46 21.46
CA LYS A 419 -8.29 19.40 22.92
C LYS A 419 -8.77 20.67 23.63
N GLN A 420 -8.53 21.86 23.06
CA GLN A 420 -9.02 23.12 23.62
C GLN A 420 -10.56 23.16 23.74
N SER A 421 -11.29 22.53 22.82
CA SER A 421 -12.76 22.37 22.89
C SER A 421 -13.26 21.30 23.88
N GLY A 422 -12.37 20.63 24.61
CA GLY A 422 -12.70 19.59 25.60
C GLY A 422 -12.56 18.15 25.11
N ALA A 423 -12.23 17.91 23.84
CA ALA A 423 -12.22 16.58 23.23
C ALA A 423 -11.08 15.68 23.74
N VAL A 424 -11.28 14.37 23.61
CA VAL A 424 -10.22 13.35 23.74
C VAL A 424 -9.75 12.99 22.33
N VAL A 425 -8.48 13.26 22.04
CA VAL A 425 -7.94 13.23 20.68
C VAL A 425 -6.81 12.22 20.56
N ILE A 426 -6.88 11.38 19.51
CA ILE A 426 -5.86 10.40 19.16
C ILE A 426 -5.35 10.69 17.74
N ASP A 427 -4.07 11.07 17.62
CA ASP A 427 -3.33 11.09 16.36
C ASP A 427 -3.07 9.66 15.87
N ILE A 428 -3.94 9.16 14.99
CA ILE A 428 -3.83 7.82 14.40
C ILE A 428 -3.00 7.79 13.11
N GLY A 429 -2.87 8.91 12.38
CA GLY A 429 -2.10 9.00 11.14
C GLY A 429 -2.33 7.82 10.17
N ALA A 430 -1.24 7.13 9.81
CA ALA A 430 -1.23 6.04 8.83
C ALA A 430 -2.08 4.80 9.21
N VAL A 431 -2.57 4.70 10.45
CA VAL A 431 -3.58 3.66 10.79
C VAL A 431 -4.89 3.88 10.01
N ALA A 432 -5.21 5.12 9.61
CA ALA A 432 -6.34 5.38 8.72
C ALA A 432 -6.12 4.79 7.31
N ASP A 433 -4.88 4.82 6.80
CA ASP A 433 -4.50 4.23 5.52
C ASP A 433 -4.54 2.69 5.61
N LEU A 434 -3.92 2.14 6.65
CA LEU A 434 -3.85 0.72 6.94
C LEU A 434 -5.25 0.07 7.08
N TRP A 435 -6.17 0.73 7.80
CA TRP A 435 -7.57 0.30 7.91
C TRP A 435 -8.33 0.30 6.58
N MET A 436 -7.87 1.07 5.59
CA MET A 436 -8.42 1.13 4.24
C MET A 436 -7.61 0.28 3.22
N GLY A 437 -6.68 -0.56 3.69
CA GLY A 437 -5.84 -1.41 2.84
C GLY A 437 -4.83 -0.62 1.99
N LYS A 438 -4.43 0.57 2.44
CA LYS A 438 -3.51 1.47 1.72
C LYS A 438 -2.12 1.44 2.34
N ILE A 439 -1.17 0.83 1.64
CA ILE A 439 0.23 0.70 2.10
C ILE A 439 0.99 2.00 1.81
N THR A 440 0.83 3.01 2.67
CA THR A 440 1.58 4.30 2.63
C THR A 440 2.87 4.26 3.45
N ARG A 441 3.05 3.24 4.30
CA ARG A 441 4.23 3.00 5.13
C ARG A 441 4.46 1.49 5.25
N THR A 442 5.71 1.07 5.46
CA THR A 442 6.09 -0.35 5.58
C THR A 442 5.70 -0.92 6.94
N PHE A 443 4.46 -1.38 7.05
CA PHE A 443 3.93 -2.10 8.22
C PHE A 443 3.54 -3.54 7.84
N PRO A 444 3.48 -4.48 8.79
CA PRO A 444 2.82 -5.76 8.60
C PRO A 444 1.31 -5.59 8.30
N ASP A 445 0.73 -6.56 7.60
CA ASP A 445 -0.72 -6.64 7.42
C ASP A 445 -1.45 -6.80 8.76
N LEU A 446 -2.65 -6.21 8.86
CA LEU A 446 -3.49 -6.39 10.04
C LEU A 446 -4.04 -7.83 10.13
N PRO A 447 -4.00 -8.46 11.32
CA PRO A 447 -4.77 -9.66 11.61
C PRO A 447 -6.26 -9.51 11.21
N PRO A 448 -6.91 -10.53 10.61
CA PRO A 448 -8.27 -10.41 10.08
C PRO A 448 -9.36 -10.07 11.11
N ASP A 449 -9.07 -10.19 12.41
CA ASP A 449 -9.92 -9.79 13.53
C ASP A 449 -9.71 -8.32 13.99
N LEU A 450 -8.62 -7.69 13.56
CA LEU A 450 -8.30 -6.27 13.80
C LEU A 450 -8.55 -5.38 12.57
N ALA A 451 -8.67 -5.98 11.38
CA ALA A 451 -9.09 -5.31 10.15
C ALA A 451 -10.54 -4.79 10.24
N LEU A 452 -10.86 -3.72 9.50
CA LEU A 452 -12.24 -3.22 9.43
C LEU A 452 -13.12 -4.16 8.60
N LYS A 453 -14.38 -4.30 9.00
CA LYS A 453 -15.35 -5.16 8.31
C LYS A 453 -15.63 -4.63 6.90
N PRO A 454 -15.55 -5.48 5.86
CA PRO A 454 -15.86 -5.07 4.49
C PRO A 454 -17.32 -4.63 4.34
N LYS A 455 -17.60 -3.90 3.24
CA LYS A 455 -18.96 -3.39 2.93
C LYS A 455 -19.97 -4.50 2.59
N PHE A 456 -19.48 -5.69 2.24
CA PHE A 456 -20.25 -6.91 1.96
C PHE A 456 -19.43 -8.15 2.29
N ALA A 457 -20.08 -9.28 2.58
CA ALA A 457 -19.42 -10.58 2.66
C ALA A 457 -18.97 -11.06 1.25
N PRO A 458 -17.89 -11.86 1.12
CA PRO A 458 -17.34 -12.25 -0.18
C PRO A 458 -18.38 -12.77 -1.19
N ILE A 459 -18.19 -12.43 -2.46
CA ILE A 459 -19.06 -12.83 -3.57
C ILE A 459 -18.97 -14.35 -3.74
N ASN A 460 -20.07 -15.07 -3.57
CA ASN A 460 -20.16 -16.48 -3.97
C ASN A 460 -20.16 -16.54 -5.51
N LEU A 461 -18.96 -16.64 -6.10
CA LEU A 461 -18.73 -16.77 -7.53
C LEU A 461 -18.81 -18.24 -7.90
N ILE A 462 -19.79 -18.60 -8.73
CA ILE A 462 -19.91 -19.96 -9.26
C ILE A 462 -19.29 -19.99 -10.65
N ASP A 463 -18.30 -20.84 -10.87
CA ASP A 463 -17.66 -21.03 -12.17
C ASP A 463 -18.04 -22.41 -12.70
N VAL A 464 -18.58 -22.49 -13.91
CA VAL A 464 -19.09 -23.72 -14.51
C VAL A 464 -18.41 -23.93 -15.84
N GLY A 465 -17.64 -25.02 -15.94
CA GLY A 465 -16.57 -25.14 -16.94
C GLY A 465 -15.29 -24.51 -16.40
N GLY A 466 -14.70 -25.15 -15.39
CA GLY A 466 -13.55 -24.65 -14.65
C GLY A 466 -12.20 -24.77 -15.37
N LEU A 467 -12.18 -25.19 -16.64
CA LEU A 467 -10.98 -25.33 -17.46
C LEU A 467 -10.16 -24.03 -17.46
N GLY A 468 -8.85 -24.15 -17.26
CA GLY A 468 -7.97 -22.97 -17.08
C GLY A 468 -8.05 -22.33 -15.68
N GLY A 469 -9.12 -22.54 -14.92
CA GLY A 469 -9.35 -21.95 -13.60
C GLY A 469 -10.22 -20.68 -13.66
N ILE A 470 -10.20 -19.88 -12.60
CA ILE A 470 -10.99 -18.64 -12.55
C ILE A 470 -10.55 -17.65 -13.63
N GLY A 471 -11.53 -17.07 -14.33
CA GLY A 471 -11.33 -16.03 -15.35
C GLY A 471 -10.47 -14.85 -14.88
N ALA A 472 -9.65 -14.32 -15.79
CA ALA A 472 -8.64 -13.31 -15.51
C ALA A 472 -9.20 -12.03 -14.88
N GLU A 473 -10.46 -11.68 -15.17
CA GLU A 473 -11.16 -10.54 -14.59
C GLU A 473 -11.30 -10.62 -13.05
N TRP A 474 -11.36 -11.82 -12.47
CA TRP A 474 -11.51 -12.05 -11.03
C TRP A 474 -10.19 -12.27 -10.28
N GLN A 475 -9.09 -12.50 -10.99
CA GLN A 475 -7.77 -12.78 -10.38
C GLN A 475 -7.24 -11.62 -9.49
N PRO A 476 -7.48 -10.32 -9.77
CA PRO A 476 -7.13 -9.23 -8.86
C PRO A 476 -7.96 -9.18 -7.56
N TYR A 477 -8.95 -10.07 -7.39
CA TYR A 477 -10.02 -9.96 -6.40
C TYR A 477 -10.26 -11.27 -5.61
N LEU A 478 -9.26 -12.15 -5.53
CA LEU A 478 -9.37 -13.46 -4.85
C LEU A 478 -9.71 -13.37 -3.35
N ASP A 479 -9.47 -12.23 -2.70
CA ASP A 479 -9.88 -11.93 -1.32
C ASP A 479 -11.37 -11.51 -1.21
N ARG A 480 -11.95 -11.01 -2.30
CA ARG A 480 -13.33 -10.50 -2.40
C ARG A 480 -14.35 -11.56 -2.79
N ILE A 481 -13.89 -12.74 -3.20
CA ILE A 481 -14.73 -13.83 -3.69
C ILE A 481 -14.62 -15.08 -2.81
N ARG A 482 -15.63 -15.93 -2.89
CA ARG A 482 -15.61 -17.33 -2.46
C ARG A 482 -15.96 -18.18 -3.69
N PRO A 483 -14.97 -18.75 -4.39
CA PRO A 483 -15.22 -19.44 -5.65
C PRO A 483 -15.73 -20.87 -5.45
N VAL A 484 -16.70 -21.26 -6.27
CA VAL A 484 -17.24 -22.62 -6.36
C VAL A 484 -17.12 -23.07 -7.80
N ILE A 485 -16.11 -23.88 -8.09
CA ILE A 485 -15.74 -24.26 -9.46
C ILE A 485 -16.25 -25.66 -9.75
N PHE A 486 -17.06 -25.79 -10.80
CA PHE A 486 -17.55 -27.06 -11.33
C PHE A 486 -16.70 -27.49 -12.52
N GLU A 487 -15.97 -28.59 -12.33
CA GLU A 487 -15.12 -29.20 -13.35
C GLU A 487 -15.35 -30.71 -13.35
N PRO A 488 -16.07 -31.29 -14.33
CA PRO A 488 -16.38 -32.71 -14.36
C PRO A 488 -15.20 -33.61 -14.75
N ASN A 489 -14.11 -33.09 -15.31
CA ASN A 489 -12.95 -33.88 -15.73
C ASN A 489 -11.95 -34.06 -14.56
N PRO A 490 -11.76 -35.28 -14.00
CA PRO A 490 -11.00 -35.46 -12.75
C PRO A 490 -9.55 -34.93 -12.74
N PRO A 491 -8.75 -35.03 -13.82
CA PRO A 491 -7.40 -34.45 -13.87
C PRO A 491 -7.41 -32.91 -13.78
N GLU A 492 -8.35 -32.26 -14.47
CA GLU A 492 -8.49 -30.80 -14.42
C GLU A 492 -9.01 -30.35 -13.05
N ALA A 493 -10.00 -31.05 -12.49
CA ALA A 493 -10.48 -30.81 -11.13
C ALA A 493 -9.34 -30.94 -10.09
N ALA A 494 -8.41 -31.90 -10.26
CA ALA A 494 -7.21 -32.00 -9.44
C ALA A 494 -6.25 -30.82 -9.62
N ALA A 495 -5.95 -30.44 -10.87
CA ALA A 495 -5.09 -29.30 -11.19
C ALA A 495 -5.67 -27.95 -10.73
N ILE A 496 -7.00 -27.81 -10.65
CA ILE A 496 -7.68 -26.63 -10.08
C ILE A 496 -7.55 -26.64 -8.55
N ARG A 497 -7.74 -27.78 -7.86
CA ARG A 497 -7.56 -27.88 -6.39
C ARG A 497 -6.17 -27.43 -5.94
N GLU A 498 -5.14 -27.83 -6.68
CA GLU A 498 -3.75 -27.42 -6.39
C GLU A 498 -3.58 -25.91 -6.54
N ARG A 499 -3.96 -25.35 -7.70
CA ARG A 499 -3.86 -23.91 -8.00
C ARG A 499 -4.68 -23.04 -7.05
N MET A 500 -5.82 -23.53 -6.58
CA MET A 500 -6.75 -22.82 -5.70
C MET A 500 -6.48 -23.04 -4.20
N GLY A 501 -5.47 -23.84 -3.83
CA GLY A 501 -5.23 -24.26 -2.43
C GLY A 501 -4.94 -23.11 -1.44
N SER A 502 -4.51 -21.94 -1.94
CA SER A 502 -4.31 -20.71 -1.16
C SER A 502 -5.56 -19.83 -1.03
N VAL A 503 -6.60 -20.07 -1.84
CA VAL A 503 -7.78 -19.18 -1.94
C VAL A 503 -8.80 -19.53 -0.87
N ARG A 504 -9.00 -18.62 0.08
CA ARG A 504 -9.76 -18.86 1.31
C ARG A 504 -11.22 -19.26 1.04
N GLY A 505 -11.55 -20.51 1.31
CA GLY A 505 -12.93 -21.03 1.24
C GLY A 505 -13.39 -21.41 -0.17
N ALA A 506 -12.45 -21.52 -1.13
CA ALA A 506 -12.67 -22.10 -2.44
C ALA A 506 -13.21 -23.54 -2.34
N LEU A 507 -14.06 -23.92 -3.29
CA LEU A 507 -14.66 -25.25 -3.39
C LEU A 507 -14.59 -25.75 -4.84
N ILE A 508 -14.03 -26.94 -5.06
CA ILE A 508 -13.97 -27.58 -6.38
C ILE A 508 -14.91 -28.79 -6.37
N VAL A 509 -15.90 -28.79 -7.25
CA VAL A 509 -16.94 -29.83 -7.36
C VAL A 509 -16.72 -30.63 -8.64
N GLU A 510 -16.35 -31.90 -8.48
CA GLU A 510 -16.08 -32.84 -9.59
C GLU A 510 -17.39 -33.44 -10.13
N ARG A 511 -18.25 -32.58 -10.69
CA ARG A 511 -19.56 -32.94 -11.28
C ARG A 511 -19.91 -31.94 -12.39
N ALA A 512 -20.66 -32.38 -13.38
CA ALA A 512 -21.26 -31.50 -14.38
C ALA A 512 -22.56 -30.89 -13.84
N LEU A 513 -22.84 -29.63 -14.16
CA LEU A 513 -24.15 -29.05 -13.95
C LEU A 513 -25.08 -29.33 -15.13
N SER A 514 -26.37 -29.51 -14.84
CA SER A 514 -27.40 -29.82 -15.84
C SER A 514 -28.81 -29.56 -15.28
N ASN A 515 -29.82 -29.58 -16.15
CA ASN A 515 -31.22 -29.46 -15.73
C ASN A 515 -31.75 -30.73 -15.04
N ARG A 516 -31.00 -31.84 -15.04
CA ARG A 516 -31.38 -33.15 -14.48
C ARG A 516 -30.24 -33.80 -13.71
N ARG A 517 -30.59 -34.78 -12.86
CA ARG A 517 -29.62 -35.69 -12.23
C ARG A 517 -29.58 -37.02 -12.97
N GLU A 518 -28.51 -37.24 -13.72
CA GLU A 518 -28.32 -38.44 -14.56
C GLU A 518 -26.83 -38.63 -14.89
N GLN A 519 -26.47 -39.76 -15.51
CA GLN A 519 -25.16 -39.93 -16.14
C GLN A 519 -25.23 -39.42 -17.58
N ARG A 520 -24.24 -38.66 -18.03
CA ARG A 520 -24.10 -38.26 -19.44
C ARG A 520 -22.69 -38.51 -19.96
N THR A 521 -22.59 -38.61 -21.28
CA THR A 521 -21.33 -38.71 -22.00
C THR A 521 -20.83 -37.32 -22.35
N LEU A 522 -19.62 -36.99 -21.90
CA LEU A 522 -18.88 -35.79 -22.27
C LEU A 522 -18.06 -36.10 -23.53
N ASN A 523 -18.25 -35.28 -24.57
CA ASN A 523 -17.56 -35.39 -25.85
C ASN A 523 -16.27 -34.58 -25.81
N VAL A 524 -15.15 -35.22 -25.46
CA VAL A 524 -13.86 -34.52 -25.31
C VAL A 524 -13.26 -34.26 -26.68
N ALA A 525 -13.26 -32.99 -27.08
CA ALA A 525 -12.82 -32.56 -28.41
C ALA A 525 -11.28 -32.51 -28.52
N LYS A 526 -10.75 -32.00 -29.64
CA LYS A 526 -9.32 -31.88 -29.89
C LYS A 526 -8.74 -30.62 -29.25
N SER A 527 -9.49 -29.53 -29.28
CA SER A 527 -9.34 -28.44 -28.31
C SER A 527 -10.15 -28.78 -27.07
N LEU A 528 -9.56 -28.67 -25.88
CA LEU A 528 -10.33 -28.89 -24.65
C LEU A 528 -11.45 -27.86 -24.50
N GLY A 529 -11.22 -26.62 -24.94
CA GLY A 529 -12.23 -25.56 -25.05
C GLY A 529 -13.25 -25.75 -26.17
N CYS A 530 -13.40 -26.95 -26.75
CA CYS A 530 -14.55 -27.32 -27.60
C CYS A 530 -15.26 -28.59 -27.05
N THR A 531 -15.02 -28.93 -25.78
CA THR A 531 -15.57 -30.12 -25.11
C THR A 531 -16.95 -29.83 -24.56
N SER A 532 -17.95 -30.64 -24.94
CA SER A 532 -19.36 -30.41 -24.59
C SER A 532 -20.09 -31.70 -24.20
N LEU A 533 -21.21 -31.55 -23.49
CA LEU A 533 -22.22 -32.60 -23.31
C LEU A 533 -23.12 -32.79 -24.54
N LEU A 534 -23.03 -31.87 -25.53
CA LEU A 534 -23.69 -31.97 -26.82
C LEU A 534 -22.74 -32.53 -27.89
N THR A 535 -23.30 -33.05 -28.98
CA THR A 535 -22.52 -33.50 -30.15
C THR A 535 -22.21 -32.31 -31.05
N PRO A 536 -20.96 -32.11 -31.54
CA PRO A 536 -20.64 -31.04 -32.48
C PRO A 536 -21.42 -31.17 -33.79
N ASN A 537 -22.03 -30.08 -34.24
CA ASN A 537 -22.80 -30.00 -35.48
C ASN A 537 -21.86 -29.90 -36.69
N SER A 538 -21.33 -31.03 -37.15
CA SER A 538 -20.47 -31.11 -38.33
C SER A 538 -21.10 -30.49 -39.59
N SER A 539 -22.43 -30.42 -39.68
CA SER A 539 -23.16 -29.82 -40.82
C SER A 539 -23.16 -28.28 -40.82
N LEU A 540 -22.81 -27.65 -39.71
CA LEU A 540 -22.49 -26.22 -39.65
C LEU A 540 -20.98 -25.98 -39.64
N LEU A 541 -20.24 -26.74 -38.82
CA LEU A 541 -18.82 -26.54 -38.55
C LEU A 541 -17.91 -26.66 -39.78
N TRP A 542 -18.23 -27.50 -40.77
CA TRP A 542 -17.44 -27.66 -42.00
C TRP A 542 -17.22 -26.36 -42.80
N ARG A 543 -18.04 -25.33 -42.55
CA ARG A 543 -17.92 -24.00 -43.16
C ARG A 543 -16.71 -23.20 -42.64
N TYR A 544 -16.14 -23.58 -41.50
CA TYR A 544 -15.18 -22.78 -40.75
C TYR A 544 -13.85 -23.51 -40.52
N SER A 545 -12.75 -22.77 -40.56
CA SER A 545 -11.38 -23.29 -40.40
C SER A 545 -11.13 -23.99 -39.06
N ILE A 546 -11.94 -23.67 -38.04
CA ILE A 546 -11.88 -24.24 -36.68
C ILE A 546 -12.47 -25.66 -36.55
N GLU A 547 -13.16 -26.23 -37.55
CA GLU A 547 -13.72 -27.61 -37.50
C GLU A 547 -12.79 -28.66 -36.85
N PRO A 548 -11.47 -28.70 -37.16
CA PRO A 548 -10.60 -29.73 -36.62
C PRO A 548 -10.40 -29.66 -35.10
N ALA A 549 -10.75 -28.54 -34.45
CA ALA A 549 -10.74 -28.37 -33.00
C ALA A 549 -11.91 -29.11 -32.32
N PHE A 550 -13.09 -29.11 -32.95
CA PHE A 550 -14.32 -29.76 -32.47
C PHE A 550 -14.32 -31.28 -32.62
N ARG A 551 -13.33 -31.84 -33.31
CA ARG A 551 -13.21 -33.30 -33.51
C ARG A 551 -13.07 -34.03 -32.17
N ILE A 552 -14.06 -34.85 -31.84
CA ILE A 552 -14.05 -35.72 -30.66
C ILE A 552 -12.82 -36.64 -30.72
N THR A 553 -12.01 -36.63 -29.66
CA THR A 553 -10.83 -37.49 -29.49
C THR A 553 -11.16 -38.72 -28.65
N HIS A 554 -11.98 -38.56 -27.63
CA HIS A 554 -12.49 -39.61 -26.75
C HIS A 554 -13.76 -39.15 -26.02
N THR A 555 -14.34 -40.02 -25.21
CA THR A 555 -15.53 -39.71 -24.40
C THR A 555 -15.34 -40.14 -22.95
N VAL A 556 -15.99 -39.41 -22.03
CA VAL A 556 -15.94 -39.66 -20.58
C VAL A 556 -17.36 -39.66 -20.02
N GLN A 557 -17.67 -40.56 -19.08
CA GLN A 557 -18.97 -40.57 -18.39
C GLN A 557 -18.89 -39.65 -17.16
N VAL A 558 -19.85 -38.74 -17.01
CA VAL A 558 -19.85 -37.72 -15.95
C VAL A 558 -21.19 -37.62 -15.22
N ASP A 559 -21.10 -37.46 -13.89
CA ASP A 559 -22.24 -37.19 -13.01
C ASP A 559 -22.81 -35.80 -13.30
N CYS A 560 -24.01 -35.75 -13.89
CA CYS A 560 -24.77 -34.51 -14.03
C CYS A 560 -25.66 -34.28 -12.80
N VAL A 561 -25.70 -33.05 -12.30
CA VAL A 561 -26.55 -32.63 -11.17
C VAL A 561 -27.16 -31.25 -11.40
N ARG A 562 -28.34 -31.00 -10.80
CA ARG A 562 -28.89 -29.65 -10.68
C ARG A 562 -28.21 -28.88 -9.55
N TYR A 563 -27.92 -27.61 -9.76
CA TYR A 563 -27.30 -26.74 -8.77
C TYR A 563 -28.26 -26.41 -7.60
N ASP A 564 -29.55 -26.18 -7.89
CA ASP A 564 -30.58 -25.95 -6.85
C ASP A 564 -30.62 -27.05 -5.78
N SER A 565 -30.38 -28.28 -6.22
CA SER A 565 -30.42 -29.50 -5.43
C SER A 565 -29.16 -29.69 -4.59
N LEU A 566 -28.07 -28.99 -4.90
CA LEU A 566 -26.87 -28.88 -4.07
C LEU A 566 -27.06 -27.80 -3.00
N VAL A 567 -27.63 -26.65 -3.37
CA VAL A 567 -27.98 -25.56 -2.42
C VAL A 567 -28.96 -26.06 -1.37
N GLY A 568 -30.02 -26.77 -1.78
CA GLY A 568 -31.02 -27.36 -0.88
C GLY A 568 -30.49 -28.43 0.09
N ARG A 569 -29.23 -28.85 -0.06
CA ARG A 569 -28.52 -29.77 0.84
C ARG A 569 -27.39 -29.10 1.63
N GLY A 570 -27.07 -27.84 1.35
CA GLY A 570 -25.88 -27.17 1.86
C GLY A 570 -24.56 -27.67 1.25
N GLU A 571 -24.59 -28.40 0.12
CA GLU A 571 -23.36 -28.82 -0.58
C GLU A 571 -22.65 -27.61 -1.22
N VAL A 572 -23.38 -26.55 -1.58
CA VAL A 572 -22.85 -25.27 -2.14
C VAL A 572 -23.66 -24.07 -1.59
N PRO A 573 -23.07 -22.84 -1.52
CA PRO A 573 -23.80 -21.63 -1.14
C PRO A 573 -24.79 -21.16 -2.22
N LEU A 574 -25.60 -20.14 -1.93
CA LEU A 574 -26.38 -19.42 -2.95
C LEU A 574 -25.45 -18.57 -3.86
N PRO A 575 -25.78 -18.40 -5.16
CA PRO A 575 -24.91 -17.73 -6.13
C PRO A 575 -25.07 -16.21 -6.04
N ASP A 576 -23.97 -15.47 -5.84
CA ASP A 576 -23.98 -14.01 -6.01
C ASP A 576 -23.65 -13.65 -7.47
N ALA A 577 -22.65 -14.30 -8.06
CA ALA A 577 -22.25 -14.16 -9.46
C ALA A 577 -22.01 -15.55 -10.09
N ILE A 578 -22.18 -15.68 -11.40
CA ILE A 578 -21.98 -16.95 -12.13
C ILE A 578 -21.15 -16.71 -13.41
N LYS A 579 -20.19 -17.58 -13.72
CA LYS A 579 -19.66 -17.84 -15.07
C LYS A 579 -20.20 -19.19 -15.55
N ILE A 580 -20.65 -19.28 -16.80
CA ILE A 580 -20.94 -20.54 -17.47
C ILE A 580 -20.28 -20.55 -18.84
N ASP A 581 -19.49 -21.59 -19.08
CA ASP A 581 -18.63 -21.80 -20.22
C ASP A 581 -18.56 -23.32 -20.44
N VAL A 582 -19.61 -23.87 -21.08
CA VAL A 582 -19.81 -25.33 -21.20
C VAL A 582 -20.07 -25.74 -22.65
N GLN A 583 -19.64 -24.89 -23.60
CA GLN A 583 -19.65 -25.15 -25.02
C GLN A 583 -21.05 -25.58 -25.53
N GLY A 584 -22.02 -24.67 -25.40
CA GLY A 584 -23.36 -24.79 -25.96
C GLY A 584 -24.41 -25.45 -25.07
N PHE A 585 -24.06 -25.78 -23.82
CA PHE A 585 -24.95 -26.43 -22.84
C PHE A 585 -25.43 -25.47 -21.72
N GLU A 586 -25.27 -24.16 -21.92
CA GLU A 586 -25.48 -23.13 -20.89
C GLU A 586 -26.94 -23.04 -20.45
N TYR A 587 -27.88 -23.30 -21.37
CA TYR A 587 -29.32 -23.22 -21.10
C TYR A 587 -29.76 -24.30 -20.10
N GLU A 588 -29.34 -25.54 -20.31
CA GLU A 588 -29.59 -26.65 -19.40
C GLU A 588 -28.91 -26.45 -18.04
N VAL A 589 -27.70 -25.86 -18.01
CA VAL A 589 -27.07 -25.45 -16.74
C VAL A 589 -27.94 -24.43 -16.02
N LEU A 590 -28.39 -23.37 -16.70
CA LEU A 590 -29.26 -22.33 -16.12
C LEU A 590 -30.61 -22.88 -15.65
N GLU A 591 -31.23 -23.78 -16.40
CA GLU A 591 -32.40 -24.53 -15.94
C GLU A 591 -32.10 -25.35 -14.67
N GLY A 592 -30.86 -25.81 -14.49
CA GLY A 592 -30.34 -26.49 -13.29
C GLY A 592 -30.12 -25.58 -12.07
N PHE A 593 -29.95 -24.26 -12.25
CA PHE A 593 -29.95 -23.29 -11.16
C PHE A 593 -31.36 -23.00 -10.61
N GLY A 594 -32.40 -23.09 -11.46
CA GLY A 594 -33.80 -22.88 -11.05
C GLY A 594 -34.01 -21.54 -10.32
N ASP A 595 -34.79 -21.54 -9.25
CA ASP A 595 -35.11 -20.33 -8.48
C ASP A 595 -33.90 -19.71 -7.75
N THR A 596 -32.75 -20.39 -7.67
CA THR A 596 -31.53 -19.77 -7.11
C THR A 596 -31.02 -18.59 -7.96
N LEU A 597 -31.46 -18.49 -9.22
CA LEU A 597 -31.22 -17.33 -10.09
C LEU A 597 -31.86 -16.03 -9.53
N PHE A 598 -32.89 -16.11 -8.69
CA PHE A 598 -33.40 -14.94 -7.95
C PHE A 598 -32.42 -14.42 -6.88
N ASN A 599 -31.40 -15.20 -6.48
CA ASN A 599 -30.28 -14.69 -5.68
C ASN A 599 -29.14 -14.13 -6.55
N CYS A 600 -28.94 -14.64 -7.77
CA CYS A 600 -27.84 -14.22 -8.64
C CYS A 600 -27.97 -12.75 -9.06
N LEU A 601 -26.92 -11.96 -8.86
CA LEU A 601 -26.85 -10.53 -9.19
C LEU A 601 -26.30 -10.29 -10.61
N GLY A 602 -25.51 -11.21 -11.15
CA GLY A 602 -25.03 -11.16 -12.53
C GLY A 602 -24.38 -12.46 -13.02
N ILE A 603 -24.41 -12.66 -14.33
CA ILE A 603 -23.96 -13.87 -15.02
C ILE A 603 -23.10 -13.49 -16.24
N LYS A 604 -21.95 -14.13 -16.40
CA LYS A 604 -21.19 -14.20 -17.64
C LYS A 604 -21.48 -15.55 -18.31
N LEU A 605 -21.84 -15.55 -19.59
CA LEU A 605 -22.05 -16.74 -20.42
C LEU A 605 -21.17 -16.66 -21.66
N GLU A 606 -20.53 -17.76 -22.05
CA GLU A 606 -20.23 -17.96 -23.47
C GLU A 606 -21.55 -18.34 -24.18
N ALA A 607 -21.92 -17.65 -25.24
CA ALA A 607 -23.24 -17.74 -25.85
C ALA A 607 -23.16 -17.72 -27.38
N HIS A 608 -24.12 -18.36 -28.03
CA HIS A 608 -24.03 -18.66 -29.46
C HIS A 608 -25.16 -18.06 -30.28
N LEU A 609 -24.85 -17.60 -31.49
CA LEU A 609 -25.82 -17.08 -32.47
C LEU A 609 -26.25 -18.14 -33.50
N TYR A 610 -25.44 -19.19 -33.70
CA TYR A 610 -25.77 -20.34 -34.55
C TYR A 610 -25.43 -21.66 -33.82
N PRO A 611 -26.16 -22.76 -34.08
CA PRO A 611 -26.01 -24.01 -33.34
C PRO A 611 -24.81 -24.82 -33.85
N ILE A 612 -23.61 -24.54 -33.33
CA ILE A 612 -22.39 -25.32 -33.61
C ILE A 612 -22.37 -26.68 -32.88
N TYR A 613 -23.31 -26.90 -31.95
CA TYR A 613 -23.65 -28.21 -31.38
C TYR A 613 -25.09 -28.60 -31.71
N GLU A 614 -25.36 -29.90 -31.80
CA GLU A 614 -26.69 -30.44 -32.08
C GLU A 614 -27.67 -30.18 -30.93
N GLY A 615 -28.83 -29.60 -31.24
CA GLY A 615 -29.86 -29.26 -30.26
C GLY A 615 -29.60 -27.99 -29.42
N GLN A 616 -28.43 -27.36 -29.60
CA GLN A 616 -27.95 -26.19 -28.86
C GLN A 616 -28.97 -25.05 -28.77
N LYS A 617 -28.99 -24.39 -27.61
CA LYS A 617 -29.77 -23.16 -27.35
C LYS A 617 -28.93 -21.92 -27.63
N LEU A 618 -29.59 -20.90 -28.15
CA LEU A 618 -28.92 -19.71 -28.67
C LEU A 618 -29.11 -18.51 -27.73
N LEU A 619 -28.34 -17.43 -27.95
CA LEU A 619 -28.36 -16.23 -27.10
C LEU A 619 -29.78 -15.69 -26.86
N HIS A 620 -30.69 -15.78 -27.83
CA HIS A 620 -32.07 -15.34 -27.68
C HIS A 620 -32.91 -16.24 -26.74
N ASP A 621 -32.62 -17.54 -26.67
CA ASP A 621 -33.20 -18.45 -25.67
C ASP A 621 -32.67 -18.10 -24.26
N LEU A 622 -31.37 -17.84 -24.14
CA LEU A 622 -30.69 -17.47 -22.89
C LEU A 622 -31.23 -16.13 -22.34
N VAL A 623 -31.35 -15.11 -23.18
CA VAL A 623 -31.99 -13.83 -22.83
C VAL A 623 -33.44 -14.02 -22.39
N ARG A 624 -34.22 -14.85 -23.11
CA ARG A 624 -35.62 -15.15 -22.75
C ARG A 624 -35.74 -15.90 -21.43
N LEU A 625 -34.78 -16.79 -21.13
CA LEU A 625 -34.71 -17.53 -19.87
C LEU A 625 -34.38 -16.61 -18.69
N LEU A 626 -33.32 -15.80 -18.81
CA LEU A 626 -32.80 -14.95 -17.74
C LEU A 626 -33.69 -13.74 -17.41
N ASN A 627 -34.38 -13.18 -18.40
CA ASN A 627 -35.34 -12.09 -18.19
C ASN A 627 -36.46 -12.45 -17.19
N ARG A 628 -36.78 -13.74 -17.00
CA ARG A 628 -37.76 -14.21 -16.00
C ARG A 628 -37.30 -14.02 -14.55
N PHE A 629 -36.01 -13.89 -14.33
CA PHE A 629 -35.38 -13.70 -13.01
C PHE A 629 -34.94 -12.24 -12.78
N GLY A 630 -35.40 -11.31 -13.63
CA GLY A 630 -34.96 -9.91 -13.62
C GLY A 630 -33.47 -9.75 -13.91
N LEU A 631 -32.92 -10.58 -14.80
CA LEU A 631 -31.54 -10.51 -15.29
C LEU A 631 -31.57 -10.05 -16.76
N ALA A 632 -30.98 -8.88 -17.01
CA ALA A 632 -30.95 -8.24 -18.32
C ALA A 632 -29.55 -8.25 -18.93
N LEU A 633 -29.46 -8.43 -20.25
CA LEU A 633 -28.20 -8.39 -21.01
C LEU A 633 -27.61 -6.96 -20.99
N ARG A 634 -26.30 -6.85 -20.75
CA ARG A 634 -25.57 -5.59 -20.50
C ARG A 634 -24.44 -5.33 -21.50
N LYS A 635 -23.68 -6.38 -21.85
CA LYS A 635 -22.49 -6.35 -22.71
C LYS A 635 -22.46 -7.64 -23.55
N ILE A 636 -22.01 -7.53 -24.79
CA ILE A 636 -21.67 -8.65 -25.67
C ILE A 636 -20.28 -8.35 -26.24
N ILE A 637 -19.39 -9.33 -26.30
CA ILE A 637 -18.13 -9.26 -27.05
C ILE A 637 -18.08 -10.47 -28.00
N PRO A 638 -17.96 -10.28 -29.34
CA PRO A 638 -17.70 -11.37 -30.27
C PRO A 638 -16.39 -12.10 -30.00
N VAL A 639 -16.38 -13.43 -30.17
CA VAL A 639 -15.15 -14.23 -30.15
C VAL A 639 -14.74 -14.57 -31.59
N ASP A 640 -13.52 -14.23 -31.97
CA ASP A 640 -13.03 -14.31 -33.35
C ASP A 640 -12.44 -15.70 -33.68
N HIS A 641 -13.33 -16.70 -33.69
CA HIS A 641 -13.00 -18.11 -33.92
C HIS A 641 -13.53 -18.67 -35.25
N PHE A 642 -14.39 -17.94 -35.97
CA PHE A 642 -15.20 -18.45 -37.09
C PHE A 642 -15.04 -17.65 -38.38
N ASP A 643 -13.78 -17.40 -38.78
CA ASP A 643 -13.39 -16.78 -40.06
C ASP A 643 -14.09 -15.42 -40.37
N GLY A 644 -14.44 -14.66 -39.33
CA GLY A 644 -15.13 -13.37 -39.41
C GLY A 644 -16.67 -13.41 -39.31
N ASP A 645 -17.31 -14.59 -39.28
CA ASP A 645 -18.71 -14.69 -38.86
C ASP A 645 -18.80 -14.58 -37.33
N ILE A 646 -19.70 -13.75 -36.81
CA ILE A 646 -20.01 -13.72 -35.37
C ILE A 646 -20.90 -14.93 -35.05
N VAL A 647 -20.28 -16.02 -34.59
CA VAL A 647 -20.96 -17.27 -34.21
C VAL A 647 -21.06 -17.43 -32.70
N GLU A 648 -20.00 -17.05 -31.99
CA GLU A 648 -19.74 -17.22 -30.57
C GLU A 648 -19.50 -15.84 -29.94
N VAL A 649 -20.07 -15.59 -28.77
CA VAL A 649 -19.97 -14.31 -28.06
C VAL A 649 -19.88 -14.51 -26.56
N ASP A 650 -19.05 -13.71 -25.91
CA ASP A 650 -19.04 -13.54 -24.46
C ASP A 650 -20.20 -12.58 -24.10
N ALA A 651 -21.11 -12.97 -23.20
CA ALA A 651 -22.36 -12.26 -22.90
C ALA A 651 -22.57 -12.06 -21.39
N TRP A 652 -22.71 -10.79 -20.97
CA TRP A 652 -22.88 -10.42 -19.56
C TRP A 652 -24.29 -9.95 -19.24
N PHE A 653 -24.85 -10.48 -18.16
CA PHE A 653 -26.15 -10.14 -17.60
C PHE A 653 -26.00 -9.61 -16.18
N THR A 654 -26.79 -8.61 -15.78
CA THR A 654 -26.94 -8.20 -14.36
C THR A 654 -28.42 -7.97 -14.02
N CYS A 655 -28.71 -7.77 -12.73
CA CYS A 655 -30.04 -7.34 -12.28
C CYS A 655 -30.57 -6.18 -13.13
N ASP A 656 -31.80 -6.26 -13.63
CA ASP A 656 -32.42 -5.16 -14.38
C ASP A 656 -32.61 -3.91 -13.49
N ALA A 657 -33.02 -2.79 -14.10
CA ALA A 657 -33.14 -1.50 -13.39
C ALA A 657 -34.17 -1.52 -12.25
N ALA A 658 -35.23 -2.33 -12.33
CA ALA A 658 -36.25 -2.46 -11.29
C ALA A 658 -35.78 -3.39 -10.18
N ARG A 659 -35.18 -4.53 -10.52
CA ARG A 659 -34.59 -5.47 -9.53
C ARG A 659 -33.42 -4.84 -8.79
N SER A 660 -32.55 -4.10 -9.47
CA SER A 660 -31.43 -3.36 -8.88
C SER A 660 -31.88 -2.28 -7.90
N ALA A 661 -32.95 -1.55 -8.22
CA ALA A 661 -33.53 -0.53 -7.33
C ALA A 661 -34.25 -1.11 -6.10
N ALA A 662 -34.49 -2.43 -6.06
CA ALA A 662 -35.11 -3.15 -4.95
C ALA A 662 -34.13 -3.95 -4.08
N LEU A 663 -32.81 -3.85 -4.34
CA LEU A 663 -31.78 -4.50 -3.53
C LEU A 663 -31.56 -3.75 -2.20
N ASP A 664 -31.26 -4.51 -1.14
CA ASP A 664 -30.69 -3.93 0.08
C ASP A 664 -29.26 -3.40 -0.15
N SER A 665 -28.74 -2.66 0.83
CA SER A 665 -27.43 -2.00 0.74
C SER A 665 -26.24 -2.95 0.59
N GLU A 666 -26.31 -4.19 1.09
CA GLU A 666 -25.22 -5.15 0.90
C GLU A 666 -25.28 -5.72 -0.52
N ARG A 667 -26.46 -6.17 -0.97
CA ARG A 667 -26.67 -6.71 -2.31
C ARG A 667 -26.40 -5.68 -3.40
N ALA A 668 -26.77 -4.42 -3.19
CA ALA A 668 -26.44 -3.32 -4.09
C ALA A 668 -24.93 -3.07 -4.17
N ALA A 669 -24.21 -3.15 -3.05
CA ALA A 669 -22.75 -3.02 -3.03
C ALA A 669 -22.04 -4.23 -3.69
N LYS A 670 -22.58 -5.45 -3.53
CA LYS A 670 -22.14 -6.63 -4.30
C LYS A 670 -22.35 -6.45 -5.80
N LEU A 671 -23.53 -5.98 -6.22
CA LEU A 671 -23.85 -5.73 -7.63
C LEU A 671 -22.90 -4.69 -8.23
N ALA A 672 -22.70 -3.55 -7.58
CA ALA A 672 -21.77 -2.52 -8.08
C ALA A 672 -20.32 -3.02 -8.19
N PHE A 673 -19.90 -3.93 -7.31
CA PHE A 673 -18.61 -4.60 -7.43
C PHE A 673 -18.55 -5.57 -8.62
N ILE A 674 -19.58 -6.40 -8.83
CA ILE A 674 -19.69 -7.28 -10.01
C ILE A 674 -19.70 -6.46 -11.31
N GLU A 675 -20.45 -5.35 -11.37
CA GLU A 675 -20.45 -4.42 -12.51
C GLU A 675 -19.05 -3.81 -12.73
N THR A 676 -18.31 -3.49 -11.66
CA THR A 676 -16.93 -2.99 -11.77
C THR A 676 -15.98 -4.04 -12.37
N VAL A 677 -16.04 -5.30 -11.89
CA VAL A 677 -15.18 -6.41 -12.37
C VAL A 677 -15.42 -6.73 -13.86
N TRP A 678 -16.64 -6.53 -14.35
CA TRP A 678 -17.01 -6.79 -15.75
C TRP A 678 -17.04 -5.55 -16.66
N GLU A 679 -16.57 -4.40 -16.16
CA GLU A 679 -16.57 -3.10 -16.85
C GLU A 679 -17.96 -2.66 -17.34
N LEU A 680 -19.01 -2.98 -16.57
CA LEU A 680 -20.39 -2.66 -16.89
C LEU A 680 -20.76 -1.26 -16.36
N PRO A 681 -21.38 -0.39 -17.19
CA PRO A 681 -21.86 0.89 -16.70
C PRO A 681 -23.09 0.69 -15.81
N ALA A 682 -23.11 1.32 -14.64
CA ALA A 682 -24.27 1.28 -13.74
C ALA A 682 -25.58 1.68 -14.43
N HIS A 683 -26.71 1.12 -13.96
CA HIS A 683 -28.04 1.47 -14.48
C HIS A 683 -28.36 2.96 -14.25
N ARG A 684 -28.50 3.71 -15.35
CA ARG A 684 -28.92 5.13 -15.35
C ARG A 684 -30.12 5.37 -16.27
N ARG A 685 -31.04 6.24 -15.86
CA ARG A 685 -32.07 6.80 -16.75
C ARG A 685 -31.40 7.78 -17.71
N ILE A 686 -31.34 7.43 -19.00
CA ILE A 686 -30.75 8.29 -20.04
C ILE A 686 -31.72 9.40 -20.44
N PHE A 687 -33.03 9.10 -20.52
CA PHE A 687 -34.03 10.06 -20.98
C PHE A 687 -35.03 10.47 -19.89
N GLY A 688 -35.33 11.77 -19.83
CA GLY A 688 -36.42 12.35 -19.06
C GLY A 688 -37.75 12.34 -19.81
N ALA A 689 -38.87 12.56 -19.11
CA ALA A 689 -40.18 12.71 -19.76
C ALA A 689 -40.31 14.07 -20.47
N ASP A 690 -39.64 15.07 -19.93
CA ASP A 690 -39.40 16.42 -20.42
C ASP A 690 -38.66 16.49 -21.77
N GLN A 691 -38.00 15.42 -22.20
CA GLN A 691 -37.31 15.34 -23.50
C GLN A 691 -38.21 14.82 -24.64
N PHE A 692 -39.44 14.42 -24.32
CA PHE A 692 -40.45 13.94 -25.28
C PHE A 692 -41.80 14.66 -25.11
N ALA A 693 -41.80 15.84 -24.48
CA ALA A 693 -42.95 16.70 -24.20
C ALA A 693 -42.90 18.00 -25.03
#